data_AF-A0A7U9KP59-F1
#
_entry.id   AF-A0A7U9KP59-F1
#
_cell.length_a   1.000
_cell.length_b   1.000
_cell.length_c   1.000
_cell.angle_alpha   90.00
_cell.angle_beta   90.00
_cell.angle_gamma   90.00
#
_symmetry.space_group_name_H-M   'P 1'
#
loop_
_entity.id
_entity.type
_entity.pdbx_description
1 polymer ?
#
loop_
_entity_poly.entity_id
_entity_poly.type
_entity_poly.pdbx_seq_one_letter_code
_entity_poly.pdbx_strand_id
1 'polypeptide(L)'
;MPIFRRLVSPEGRIWETDDIAARLSGAVELLARRGIEPGSRVMLSRANSPEWVVDLLALIHLDASVVLVDHRAVPSQRARIRVHARVVQEISDSTGGVAAAGPVSHTVAVPDVAAWSRRQDAAISWSSGTTGSPKGIVRSGRSILDNLALSAERMGYRPDDVFLPVLPYSHQYGLSLVLCWWLGGGTLVVYGPTTRLDRALAAGVDHGLSIVDAAPSTYHSLLNLFDRRPALADALKTVRAWCVGGAPLGRSLAARFHARTGRRLLDGYGATEVGNIALAPPADPVGCGTPLPGVVVEVHDDQGRPLPHGRLGELVVRSSGLMTGHLGDDGEVVPVSGPVHRTGDIGRLDDAGRVFPVGRKHAVHRDGHTLYPDHLAERAESAGAQTEVVAVPDERLGCRLVFVITDPDGHEPAHWRRALRPVLARYEQPDHIVVLPALPLTSTGKPDLAVLEKIAMTALPASHTTATDVFASGSAVGATDYRIPFGDRVDALRAVRRYVAANEDVVLGILTEISPHHTADAEIRSFLATLDGAEEEIRRARPGCVPRAAVFTPSNIPLYSYALYMLVASLYTDRITFRPSSEIKSQMRRLHELLAPVHGLPVELFDLSQRKFVTGPVREADLIAFTGNYSHAETVREGLAEDQLFLFFGRGINPFVIAPDADLTRAVHDVTKIRLYNSGQDCFGPDVVFAPQGRTEEFVDLLSTHLTSLRFGHNNDPAADYGPIHYDSALVNCSDYLVRQVSRIRHGGRIDLLSRRVEPTVLLWDFDDKIPLDEMFAPVFNVVAYHSARRLRERLASPYFGERALGAMVYGNDPDTVAVLSKRHHTCVNHTLLEAEDGNRPFGGFGMRANYLSYGGERHAEPLLMSQAVAQHLPTAAPVAVRGK
;
A
#
# COMPACT_ATOMS: atom_id res chain seq x y z
N MET A 1 18.32 34.98 30.68
CA MET A 1 18.25 36.38 30.18
C MET A 1 19.20 36.53 29.00
N PRO A 2 18.81 37.31 27.97
CA PRO A 2 17.95 36.88 26.90
C PRO A 2 18.71 35.97 25.92
N ILE A 3 18.23 34.74 25.81
CA ILE A 3 18.41 33.98 24.57
C ILE A 3 17.46 34.69 23.60
N PHE A 4 17.97 35.52 22.69
CA PHE A 4 17.11 36.24 21.74
C PHE A 4 16.30 35.20 20.99
N ARG A 5 14.97 35.25 21.11
CA ARG A 5 14.05 34.34 20.42
C ARG A 5 13.11 35.17 19.60
N ARG A 6 13.09 34.90 18.30
CA ARG A 6 12.19 35.55 17.35
C ARG A 6 11.51 34.51 16.47
N LEU A 7 10.20 34.65 16.30
CA LEU A 7 9.45 33.93 15.26
C LEU A 7 9.15 34.88 14.13
N VAL A 8 9.50 34.48 12.91
CA VAL A 8 9.24 35.28 11.71
C VAL A 8 8.34 34.48 10.79
N SER A 9 7.21 35.08 10.40
CA SER A 9 6.37 34.54 9.34
C SER A 9 6.81 35.10 7.97
N PRO A 10 6.65 34.35 6.88
CA PRO A 10 6.97 34.78 5.52
C PRO A 10 6.15 35.97 5.03
N GLU A 11 5.03 36.26 5.70
CA GLU A 11 4.17 37.42 5.48
C GLU A 11 4.65 38.67 6.26
N GLY A 12 5.82 38.59 6.92
CA GLY A 12 6.44 39.68 7.64
C GLY A 12 5.94 39.85 9.08
N ARG A 13 5.19 38.88 9.63
CA ARG A 13 4.79 38.93 11.05
C ARG A 13 6.00 38.52 11.90
N ILE A 14 6.41 39.41 12.80
CA ILE A 14 7.53 39.16 13.71
C ILE A 14 6.98 39.10 15.13
N TRP A 15 7.26 38.01 15.84
CA TRP A 15 7.05 37.92 17.27
C TRP A 15 8.40 37.91 17.96
N GLU A 16 8.66 38.95 18.74
CA GLU A 16 9.84 39.06 19.58
C GLU A 16 9.67 38.22 20.85
N THR A 17 10.72 38.14 21.67
CA THR A 17 10.73 37.29 22.87
C THR A 17 9.55 37.58 23.81
N ASP A 18 9.20 38.84 24.03
CA ASP A 18 8.08 39.24 24.89
C ASP A 18 6.72 38.90 24.27
N ASP A 19 6.58 39.01 22.95
CA ASP A 19 5.38 38.63 22.21
C ASP A 19 5.12 37.13 22.28
N ILE A 20 6.19 36.34 22.16
CA ILE A 20 6.15 34.88 22.27
C ILE A 20 5.77 34.49 23.69
N ALA A 21 6.41 35.11 24.70
CA ALA A 21 6.12 34.84 26.10
C ALA A 21 4.68 35.19 26.49
N ALA A 22 4.15 36.33 26.04
CA ALA A 22 2.76 36.72 26.30
C ALA A 22 1.76 35.76 25.66
N ARG A 23 1.99 35.35 24.41
CA ARG A 23 1.12 34.37 23.71
C ARG A 23 1.20 32.99 24.34
N LEU A 24 2.38 32.59 24.78
CA LEU A 24 2.57 31.37 25.53
C LEU A 24 1.80 31.40 26.85
N SER A 25 1.91 32.47 27.65
CA SER A 25 1.17 32.60 28.90
C SER A 25 -0.34 32.51 28.67
N GLY A 26 -0.86 33.19 27.65
CA GLY A 26 -2.27 33.09 27.26
C GLY A 26 -2.65 31.67 26.79
N ALA A 27 -1.76 31.00 26.05
CA ALA A 27 -2.00 29.65 25.59
C ALA A 27 -2.03 28.64 26.75
N VAL A 28 -1.10 28.75 27.70
CA VAL A 28 -1.07 27.94 28.93
C VAL A 28 -2.35 28.13 29.73
N GLU A 29 -2.77 29.38 29.96
CA GLU A 29 -3.98 29.67 30.72
C GLU A 29 -5.24 29.09 30.05
N LEU A 30 -5.39 29.29 28.74
CA LEU A 30 -6.57 28.81 28.02
C LEU A 30 -6.59 27.28 27.89
N LEU A 31 -5.44 26.62 27.70
CA LEU A 31 -5.36 25.17 27.72
C LEU A 31 -5.67 24.60 29.11
N ALA A 32 -5.16 25.21 30.18
CA ALA A 32 -5.51 24.84 31.55
C ALA A 32 -7.03 25.00 31.82
N ARG A 33 -7.64 26.11 31.38
CA ARG A 33 -9.10 26.33 31.46
C ARG A 33 -9.91 25.32 30.65
N ARG A 34 -9.33 24.72 29.60
CA ARG A 34 -9.92 23.63 28.82
C ARG A 34 -9.72 22.24 29.46
N GLY A 35 -9.18 22.18 30.68
CA GLY A 35 -9.01 20.94 31.43
C GLY A 35 -7.75 20.16 31.04
N ILE A 36 -6.76 20.80 30.43
CA ILE A 36 -5.46 20.16 30.20
C ILE A 36 -4.68 20.14 31.51
N GLU A 37 -4.57 18.96 32.10
CA GLU A 37 -3.80 18.66 33.30
C GLU A 37 -2.46 17.99 32.95
N PRO A 38 -1.44 18.05 33.83
CA PRO A 38 -0.22 17.26 33.69
C PRO A 38 -0.53 15.79 33.40
N GLY A 39 0.05 15.22 32.34
CA GLY A 39 -0.31 13.86 31.90
C GLY A 39 -1.31 13.76 30.77
N SER A 40 -2.03 14.85 30.46
CA SER A 40 -2.99 14.88 29.37
C SER A 40 -2.31 14.59 28.04
N ARG A 41 -2.90 13.71 27.22
CA ARG A 41 -2.49 13.49 25.83
C ARG A 41 -3.25 14.45 24.92
N VAL A 42 -2.52 15.38 24.31
CA VAL A 42 -3.10 16.41 23.46
C VAL A 42 -2.58 16.24 22.04
N MET A 43 -3.50 16.18 21.08
CA MET A 43 -3.15 16.06 19.67
C MET A 43 -2.89 17.42 19.05
N LEU A 44 -1.72 17.59 18.45
CA LEU A 44 -1.33 18.77 17.69
C LEU A 44 -1.29 18.40 16.21
N SER A 45 -2.30 18.84 15.46
CA SER A 45 -2.51 18.50 14.04
C SER A 45 -2.70 19.72 13.14
N ARG A 46 -2.09 20.84 13.52
CA ARG A 46 -2.11 22.11 12.79
C ARG A 46 -0.97 22.18 11.76
N ALA A 47 -1.17 22.95 10.68
CA ALA A 47 -0.12 23.34 9.75
C ALA A 47 1.06 24.06 10.42
N ASN A 48 2.25 24.05 9.81
CA ASN A 48 3.36 24.86 10.30
C ASN A 48 2.96 26.35 10.36
N SER A 49 2.98 26.93 11.56
CA SER A 49 2.68 28.34 11.79
C SER A 49 3.37 28.82 13.08
N PRO A 50 3.52 30.14 13.30
CA PRO A 50 3.99 30.66 14.60
C PRO A 50 3.11 30.18 15.77
N GLU A 51 1.80 30.07 15.57
CA GLU A 51 0.85 29.54 16.55
C GLU A 51 1.10 28.06 16.86
N TRP A 52 1.50 27.24 15.87
CA TRP A 52 1.90 25.85 16.10
C TRP A 52 3.06 25.77 17.11
N VAL A 53 4.05 26.65 16.97
CA VAL A 53 5.22 26.69 17.86
C VAL A 53 4.80 27.08 19.27
N VAL A 54 3.94 28.09 19.43
CA VAL A 54 3.43 28.51 20.74
C VAL A 54 2.61 27.41 21.39
N ASP A 55 1.71 26.76 20.64
CA ASP A 55 0.88 25.67 21.19
C ASP A 55 1.73 24.47 21.62
N LEU A 56 2.78 24.11 20.86
CA LEU A 56 3.74 23.08 21.29
C LEU A 56 4.40 23.45 22.62
N LEU A 57 4.92 24.67 22.74
CA LEU A 57 5.61 25.13 23.96
C LEU A 57 4.66 25.22 25.17
N ALA A 58 3.40 25.59 24.94
CA ALA A 58 2.38 25.63 25.98
C ALA A 58 2.06 24.22 26.51
N LEU A 59 1.94 23.24 25.61
CA LEU A 59 1.75 21.84 25.99
C LEU A 59 2.95 21.28 26.76
N ILE A 60 4.17 21.61 26.35
CA ILE A 60 5.38 21.23 27.09
C ILE A 60 5.37 21.85 28.49
N HIS A 61 5.04 23.15 28.63
CA HIS A 61 4.96 23.83 29.92
C HIS A 61 3.89 23.20 30.84
N LEU A 62 2.78 22.74 30.28
CA LEU A 62 1.70 22.05 31.01
C LEU A 62 2.00 20.58 31.33
N ASP A 63 3.21 20.08 31.05
CA ASP A 63 3.57 18.67 31.23
C ASP A 63 2.64 17.70 30.47
N ALA A 64 2.17 18.12 29.29
CA ALA A 64 1.30 17.30 28.43
C ALA A 64 2.12 16.33 27.54
N SER A 65 1.55 15.16 27.27
CA SER A 65 2.04 14.23 26.25
C SER A 65 1.56 14.70 24.88
N VAL A 66 2.48 15.06 23.98
CA VAL A 66 2.13 15.67 22.70
C VAL A 66 1.98 14.60 21.62
N VAL A 67 0.76 14.42 21.10
CA VAL A 67 0.47 13.52 19.97
C VAL A 67 0.59 14.30 18.66
N LEU A 68 1.66 14.05 17.91
CA LEU A 68 2.01 14.79 16.70
C LEU A 68 1.37 14.13 15.47
N VAL A 69 0.60 14.91 14.71
CA VAL A 69 -0.08 14.43 13.50
C VAL A 69 0.09 15.45 12.38
N ASP A 70 0.38 14.99 11.15
CA ASP A 70 0.40 15.87 9.98
C ASP A 70 -0.99 16.49 9.76
N HIS A 71 -1.05 17.81 9.58
CA HIS A 71 -2.28 18.55 9.26
C HIS A 71 -3.04 18.03 8.03
N ARG A 72 -2.37 17.33 7.11
CA ARG A 72 -2.96 16.70 5.92
C ARG A 72 -3.60 15.35 6.21
N ALA A 73 -3.48 14.82 7.44
CA ALA A 73 -4.10 13.57 7.81
C ALA A 73 -5.63 13.65 7.68
N VAL A 74 -6.19 12.67 6.95
CA VAL A 74 -7.64 12.61 6.70
C VAL A 74 -8.43 12.47 8.01
N PRO A 75 -9.69 12.95 8.09
CA PRO A 75 -10.48 12.94 9.32
C PRO A 75 -10.60 11.55 9.97
N SER A 76 -10.75 10.50 9.18
CA SER A 76 -10.83 9.11 9.68
C SER A 76 -9.53 8.66 10.35
N GLN A 77 -8.37 9.06 9.82
CA GLN A 77 -7.07 8.78 10.42
C GLN A 77 -6.88 9.55 11.73
N ARG A 78 -7.23 10.84 11.76
CA ARG A 78 -7.19 11.65 12.99
C ARG A 78 -8.11 11.09 14.07
N ALA A 79 -9.32 10.65 13.70
CA ALA A 79 -10.26 10.01 14.63
C ALA A 79 -9.69 8.72 15.22
N ARG A 80 -9.06 7.88 14.40
CA ARG A 80 -8.39 6.65 14.86
C ARG A 80 -7.25 6.96 15.83
N ILE A 81 -6.37 7.90 15.47
CA ILE A 81 -5.26 8.34 16.31
C ILE A 81 -5.77 8.89 17.64
N ARG A 82 -6.83 9.71 17.62
CA ARG A 82 -7.45 10.29 18.82
C ARG A 82 -7.93 9.20 19.78
N VAL A 83 -8.63 8.19 19.27
CA VAL A 83 -9.12 7.06 20.08
C VAL A 83 -7.95 6.24 20.62
N HIS A 84 -7.05 5.83 19.73
CA HIS A 84 -5.91 4.96 20.06
C HIS A 84 -4.98 5.61 21.08
N ALA A 85 -4.65 6.88 20.91
CA ALA A 85 -3.79 7.60 21.84
C ALA A 85 -4.52 8.16 23.08
N ARG A 86 -5.83 7.92 23.24
CA ARG A 86 -6.65 8.50 24.34
C ARG A 86 -6.50 10.02 24.44
N VAL A 87 -6.58 10.69 23.29
CA VAL A 87 -6.41 12.13 23.19
C VAL A 87 -7.60 12.85 23.84
N VAL A 88 -7.32 13.68 24.83
CA VAL A 88 -8.35 14.46 25.55
C VAL A 88 -8.77 15.71 24.77
N GLN A 89 -7.88 16.27 23.96
CA GLN A 89 -8.10 17.49 23.19
C GLN A 89 -7.31 17.46 21.88
N GLU A 90 -7.90 17.96 20.79
CA GLU A 90 -7.18 18.26 19.55
C GLU A 90 -7.02 19.77 19.40
N ILE A 91 -5.83 20.17 18.97
CA ILE A 91 -5.49 21.50 18.52
C ILE A 91 -5.22 21.42 17.01
N SER A 92 -6.17 21.93 16.21
CA SER A 92 -6.09 21.95 14.74
C SER A 92 -6.45 23.33 14.19
N ASP A 93 -6.32 23.50 12.87
CA ASP A 93 -6.70 24.75 12.20
C ASP A 93 -8.20 25.07 12.32
N SER A 94 -9.05 24.04 12.35
CA SER A 94 -10.52 24.21 12.45
C SER A 94 -11.02 24.50 13.86
N THR A 95 -10.30 24.07 14.90
CA THR A 95 -10.69 24.33 16.30
C THR A 95 -10.25 25.69 16.81
N GLY A 96 -9.54 26.47 15.98
CA GLY A 96 -8.91 27.75 16.34
C GLY A 96 -7.71 27.55 17.28
N GLY A 97 -6.63 28.27 17.02
CA GLY A 97 -5.44 28.29 17.89
C GLY A 97 -5.73 28.99 19.20
N VAL A 98 -5.22 28.41 20.28
CA VAL A 98 -5.27 29.01 21.62
C VAL A 98 -4.40 30.28 21.63
N ALA A 99 -3.33 30.31 20.83
CA ALA A 99 -2.45 31.45 20.58
C ALA A 99 -3.03 32.57 19.67
N ALA A 100 -4.24 32.42 19.11
CA ALA A 100 -4.85 33.46 18.26
C ALA A 100 -5.55 34.57 19.08
N ALA A 101 -5.86 34.31 20.35
CA ALA A 101 -6.35 35.32 21.27
C ALA A 101 -5.17 36.21 21.68
N GLY A 102 -5.31 37.53 21.53
CA GLY A 102 -4.26 38.51 21.82
C GLY A 102 -3.74 38.45 23.27
N PRO A 103 -2.68 39.22 23.59
CA PRO A 103 -1.95 39.10 24.85
C PRO A 103 -2.86 39.36 26.07
N VAL A 104 -2.94 38.38 26.97
CA VAL A 104 -3.59 38.53 28.29
C VAL A 104 -2.53 38.30 29.38
N SER A 105 -2.25 39.36 30.14
CA SER A 105 -1.41 39.43 31.36
C SER A 105 0.13 39.35 31.21
N HIS A 106 0.83 40.07 32.11
CA HIS A 106 2.23 40.50 32.04
C HIS A 106 3.27 39.60 32.73
N THR A 107 2.91 38.37 33.11
CA THR A 107 3.90 37.42 33.64
C THR A 107 4.52 36.62 32.49
N VAL A 108 5.80 36.90 32.21
CA VAL A 108 6.63 36.21 31.22
C VAL A 108 6.79 34.75 31.63
N ALA A 109 6.05 33.83 31.00
CA ALA A 109 6.29 32.40 31.16
C ALA A 109 7.55 32.03 30.37
N VAL A 110 8.54 31.47 31.04
CA VAL A 110 9.51 30.58 30.39
C VAL A 110 8.91 29.17 30.50
N PRO A 111 8.64 28.46 29.39
CA PRO A 111 8.27 27.05 29.38
C PRO A 111 9.11 26.24 30.36
N ASP A 112 8.47 25.67 31.37
CA ASP A 112 9.13 24.76 32.29
C ASP A 112 9.16 23.39 31.61
N VAL A 113 10.34 23.00 31.14
CA VAL A 113 10.55 21.70 30.50
C VAL A 113 10.95 20.62 31.51
N ALA A 114 11.13 20.95 32.79
CA ALA A 114 11.67 20.02 33.77
C ALA A 114 10.72 18.84 34.01
N ALA A 115 9.43 19.09 34.20
CA ALA A 115 8.43 18.04 34.32
C ALA A 115 8.34 17.20 33.04
N TRP A 116 8.19 17.88 31.90
CA TRP A 116 8.08 17.24 30.59
C TRP A 116 9.29 16.36 30.26
N SER A 117 10.50 16.79 30.64
CA SER A 117 11.74 16.03 30.46
C SER A 117 11.72 14.66 31.17
N ARG A 118 10.99 14.52 32.28
CA ARG A 118 10.92 13.26 33.03
C ARG A 118 9.82 12.32 32.50
N ARG A 119 8.92 12.80 31.64
CA ARG A 119 7.86 12.00 31.05
C ARG A 119 8.41 10.88 30.17
N GLN A 120 7.80 9.71 30.26
CA GLN A 120 8.12 8.55 29.43
C GLN A 120 7.34 8.54 28.10
N ASP A 121 6.27 9.33 27.99
CA ASP A 121 5.43 9.47 26.80
C ASP A 121 5.31 10.92 26.31
N ALA A 122 6.39 11.69 26.45
CA ALA A 122 6.45 13.12 26.18
C ALA A 122 6.02 13.50 24.75
N ALA A 123 6.39 12.68 23.75
CA ALA A 123 5.95 12.84 22.37
C ALA A 123 5.53 11.49 21.77
N ILE A 124 4.40 11.49 21.07
CA ILE A 124 3.86 10.33 20.34
C ILE A 124 3.76 10.72 18.87
N SER A 125 4.53 10.04 18.02
CA SER A 125 4.57 10.27 16.57
C SER A 125 4.08 9.04 15.82
N TRP A 126 3.56 9.22 14.61
CA TRP A 126 3.01 8.11 13.82
C TRP A 126 3.91 7.76 12.65
N SER A 127 4.24 6.48 12.51
CA SER A 127 4.91 5.97 11.32
C SER A 127 3.94 5.86 10.14
N SER A 128 4.43 6.11 8.92
CA SER A 128 3.65 6.06 7.69
C SER A 128 3.26 4.64 7.23
N GLY A 129 3.57 3.60 8.03
CA GLY A 129 3.11 2.23 7.83
C GLY A 129 3.28 1.69 6.42
N THR A 130 4.51 1.46 5.95
CA THR A 130 4.75 0.76 4.67
C THR A 130 4.37 -0.73 4.70
N THR A 131 4.01 -1.25 5.89
CA THR A 131 3.70 -2.68 6.13
C THR A 131 2.36 -2.92 6.85
N GLY A 132 1.46 -1.92 6.95
CA GLY A 132 0.18 -2.05 7.64
C GLY A 132 -0.33 -0.78 8.34
N SER A 133 -1.21 -0.95 9.35
CA SER A 133 -1.75 0.15 10.16
C SER A 133 -0.64 1.01 10.79
N PRO A 134 -0.75 2.35 10.77
CA PRO A 134 0.24 3.26 11.39
C PRO A 134 0.55 2.87 12.84
N LYS A 135 1.83 2.81 13.21
CA LYS A 135 2.26 2.53 14.59
C LYS A 135 2.58 3.84 15.30
N GLY A 136 2.04 4.00 16.52
CA GLY A 136 2.41 5.08 17.43
C GLY A 136 3.78 4.80 18.07
N ILE A 137 4.75 5.69 17.85
CA ILE A 137 6.10 5.66 18.40
C ILE A 137 6.15 6.65 19.56
N VAL A 138 6.50 6.14 20.75
CA VAL A 138 6.45 6.90 22.00
C VAL A 138 7.87 7.21 22.47
N ARG A 139 8.19 8.49 22.72
CA ARG A 139 9.50 8.92 23.21
C ARG A 139 9.40 9.66 24.53
N SER A 140 10.40 9.44 25.39
CA SER A 140 10.56 10.18 26.63
C SER A 140 11.12 11.58 26.38
N GLY A 141 10.77 12.54 27.24
CA GLY A 141 11.24 13.92 27.12
C GLY A 141 12.75 14.01 27.25
N ARG A 142 13.34 13.21 28.15
CA ARG A 142 14.78 13.10 28.34
C ARG A 142 15.49 12.64 27.08
N SER A 143 14.98 11.59 26.42
CA SER A 143 15.58 11.08 25.18
C SER A 143 15.59 12.12 24.06
N ILE A 144 14.54 12.94 23.98
CA ILE A 144 14.43 14.03 23.01
C ILE A 144 15.46 15.11 23.35
N LEU A 145 15.43 15.66 24.57
CA LEU A 145 16.30 16.76 24.97
C LEU A 145 17.79 16.41 24.90
N ASP A 146 18.18 15.20 25.31
CA ASP A 146 19.57 14.73 25.22
C ASP A 146 20.02 14.63 23.76
N ASN A 147 19.15 14.13 22.86
CA ASN A 147 19.44 14.07 21.43
C ASN A 147 19.56 15.47 20.79
N LEU A 148 18.76 16.44 21.24
CA LEU A 148 18.84 17.84 20.77
C LEU A 148 20.15 18.50 21.19
N ALA A 149 20.59 18.31 22.44
CA ALA A 149 21.84 18.86 22.93
C ALA A 149 23.04 18.37 22.09
N LEU A 150 23.10 17.07 21.82
CA LEU A 150 24.12 16.47 20.96
C LEU A 150 24.05 16.97 19.51
N SER A 151 22.84 17.17 18.99
CA SER A 151 22.64 17.70 17.64
C SER A 151 23.11 19.15 17.53
N ALA A 152 22.74 19.99 18.50
CA ALA A 152 23.14 21.39 18.55
C ALA A 152 24.65 21.57 18.69
N GLU A 153 25.30 20.74 19.52
CA GLU A 153 26.75 20.70 19.65
C GLU A 153 27.42 20.26 18.33
N ARG A 154 26.96 19.16 17.73
CA ARG A 154 27.52 18.62 16.48
C ARG A 154 27.43 19.60 15.31
N MET A 155 26.31 20.31 15.19
CA MET A 155 26.09 21.31 14.13
C MET A 155 26.64 22.69 14.48
N GLY A 156 27.08 22.88 15.73
CA GLY A 156 27.59 24.14 16.25
C GLY A 156 26.55 25.25 16.16
N TYR A 157 25.31 24.98 16.57
CA TYR A 157 24.25 25.98 16.63
C TYR A 157 24.58 27.08 17.65
N ARG A 158 24.20 28.31 17.33
CA ARG A 158 24.56 29.54 18.03
C ARG A 158 23.30 30.33 18.38
N PRO A 159 23.31 31.13 19.47
CA PRO A 159 22.15 31.92 19.86
C PRO A 159 21.74 33.03 18.89
N ASP A 160 22.58 33.37 17.92
CA ASP A 160 22.33 34.35 16.86
C ASP A 160 21.97 33.71 15.52
N ASP A 161 21.88 32.38 15.44
CA ASP A 161 21.48 31.71 14.21
C ASP A 161 20.02 32.02 13.83
N VAL A 162 19.80 32.15 12.53
CA VAL A 162 18.48 32.17 11.91
C VAL A 162 18.24 30.85 11.20
N PHE A 163 17.24 30.10 11.67
CA PHE A 163 16.81 28.79 11.20
C PHE A 163 15.64 28.92 10.22
N LEU A 164 15.72 28.19 9.11
CA LEU A 164 14.61 27.95 8.19
C LEU A 164 14.42 26.45 7.96
N PRO A 165 13.63 25.78 8.82
CA PRO A 165 13.22 24.40 8.58
C PRO A 165 12.12 24.34 7.51
N VAL A 166 12.47 23.90 6.31
CA VAL A 166 11.53 23.63 5.20
C VAL A 166 11.02 22.19 5.31
N LEU A 167 10.46 21.86 6.47
CA LEU A 167 10.10 20.51 6.90
C LEU A 167 8.79 20.54 7.70
N PRO A 168 7.97 19.47 7.66
CA PRO A 168 6.81 19.36 8.54
C PRO A 168 7.23 19.31 10.01
N TYR A 169 6.67 20.17 10.86
CA TYR A 169 7.04 20.22 12.28
C TYR A 169 6.48 19.04 13.09
N SER A 170 5.46 18.37 12.59
CA SER A 170 4.92 17.13 13.17
C SER A 170 5.85 15.91 12.98
N HIS A 171 6.86 16.01 12.13
CA HIS A 171 7.87 14.97 11.94
C HIS A 171 9.08 15.24 12.82
N GLN A 172 9.76 14.18 13.25
CA GLN A 172 10.89 14.29 14.19
C GLN A 172 11.98 15.28 13.73
N TYR A 173 12.31 15.32 12.43
CA TYR A 173 13.33 16.24 11.93
C TYR A 173 12.91 17.71 12.11
N GLY A 174 11.70 18.08 11.67
CA GLY A 174 11.17 19.43 11.86
C GLY A 174 10.98 19.79 13.34
N LEU A 175 10.41 18.88 14.14
CA LEU A 175 10.25 19.05 15.59
C LEU A 175 11.58 19.37 16.27
N SER A 176 12.64 18.65 15.91
CA SER A 176 13.96 18.82 16.52
C SER A 176 14.52 20.23 16.31
N LEU A 177 14.30 20.81 15.13
CA LEU A 177 14.80 22.15 14.80
C LEU A 177 14.03 23.24 15.55
N VAL A 178 12.71 23.09 15.69
CA VAL A 178 11.89 23.99 16.52
C VAL A 178 12.37 23.97 17.97
N LEU A 179 12.65 22.78 18.52
CA LEU A 179 13.12 22.65 19.89
C LEU A 179 14.59 23.09 20.07
N CYS A 180 15.47 22.88 19.08
CA CYS A 180 16.83 23.41 19.07
C CYS A 180 16.84 24.95 19.07
N TRP A 181 16.01 25.58 18.23
CA TRP A 181 15.80 27.03 18.26
C TRP A 181 15.29 27.50 19.62
N TRP A 182 14.31 26.79 20.19
CA TRP A 182 13.77 27.16 21.49
C TRP A 182 14.84 27.12 22.60
N LEU A 183 15.62 26.05 22.67
CA LEU A 183 16.63 25.84 23.70
C LEU A 183 17.89 26.68 23.49
N GLY A 184 18.34 26.80 22.24
CA GLY A 184 19.60 27.47 21.87
C GLY A 184 19.44 28.96 21.54
N GLY A 185 18.25 29.40 21.15
CA GLY A 185 17.95 30.76 20.73
C GLY A 185 17.95 31.00 19.24
N GLY A 186 18.00 32.28 18.90
CA GLY A 186 18.05 32.77 17.53
C GLY A 186 16.69 33.14 16.97
N THR A 187 16.59 33.11 15.64
CA THR A 187 15.36 33.39 14.91
C THR A 187 14.88 32.13 14.21
N LEU A 188 13.59 31.81 14.32
CA LEU A 188 12.95 30.74 13.56
C LEU A 188 12.04 31.36 12.51
N VAL A 189 12.39 31.17 11.24
CA VAL A 189 11.57 31.54 10.10
C VAL A 189 10.61 30.39 9.81
N VAL A 190 9.31 30.64 9.93
CA VAL A 190 8.30 29.60 9.82
C VAL A 190 7.93 29.35 8.36
N TYR A 191 8.09 28.11 7.90
CA TYR A 191 7.66 27.70 6.55
C TYR A 191 6.32 26.96 6.59
N GLY A 192 5.24 27.64 6.19
CA GLY A 192 3.87 27.11 6.18
C GLY A 192 3.43 26.49 4.85
N PRO A 193 2.31 25.75 4.80
CA PRO A 193 1.84 25.06 3.59
C PRO A 193 1.48 25.98 2.41
N THR A 194 1.05 27.22 2.71
CA THR A 194 0.73 28.24 1.70
C THR A 194 1.92 29.12 1.35
N THR A 195 3.05 28.92 2.02
CA THR A 195 4.26 29.72 1.85
C THR A 195 5.04 29.27 0.62
N ARG A 196 5.30 30.20 -0.30
CA ARG A 196 6.27 29.97 -1.38
C ARG A 196 7.69 29.96 -0.83
N LEU A 197 8.50 28.99 -1.26
CA LEU A 197 9.90 28.84 -0.82
C LEU A 197 10.74 30.10 -1.03
N ASP A 198 10.55 30.82 -2.15
CA ASP A 198 11.27 32.06 -2.44
C ASP A 198 10.97 33.18 -1.44
N ARG A 199 9.73 33.26 -0.94
CA ARG A 199 9.34 34.22 0.09
C ARG A 199 9.93 33.87 1.46
N ALA A 200 9.94 32.59 1.83
CA ALA A 200 10.53 32.16 3.10
C ALA A 200 12.05 32.41 3.15
N LEU A 201 12.74 32.13 2.03
CA LEU A 201 14.17 32.44 1.90
C LEU A 201 14.43 33.94 1.97
N ALA A 202 13.63 34.77 1.29
CA ALA A 202 13.77 36.22 1.35
C ALA A 202 13.54 36.76 2.77
N ALA A 203 12.46 36.32 3.44
CA ALA A 203 12.20 36.69 4.84
C ALA A 203 13.37 36.26 5.75
N GLY A 204 13.94 35.08 5.55
CA GLY A 204 15.13 34.66 6.27
C GLY A 204 16.35 35.54 5.99
N VAL A 205 16.59 35.90 4.72
CA VAL A 205 17.69 36.79 4.33
C VAL A 205 17.59 38.14 5.04
N ASP A 206 16.40 38.71 5.14
CA ASP A 206 16.15 39.98 5.85
C ASP A 206 16.54 39.94 7.33
N HIS A 207 16.64 38.73 7.90
CA HIS A 207 17.05 38.49 9.28
C HIS A 207 18.44 37.85 9.44
N GLY A 208 19.18 37.64 8.34
CA GLY A 208 20.51 37.02 8.40
C GLY A 208 20.48 35.50 8.41
N LEU A 209 19.70 34.88 7.50
CA LEU A 209 19.57 33.42 7.37
C LEU A 209 20.92 32.71 7.46
N SER A 210 21.01 31.75 8.39
CA SER A 210 22.27 31.06 8.71
C SER A 210 22.19 29.55 8.49
N ILE A 211 21.01 28.97 8.70
CA ILE A 211 20.77 27.53 8.65
C ILE A 211 19.49 27.26 7.86
N VAL A 212 19.60 26.38 6.87
CA VAL A 212 18.45 25.87 6.11
C VAL A 212 18.44 24.36 6.23
N ASP A 213 17.32 23.79 6.65
CA ASP A 213 17.12 22.36 6.76
C ASP A 213 15.99 21.94 5.83
N ALA A 214 16.24 20.98 4.95
CA ALA A 214 15.23 20.50 4.01
C ALA A 214 15.48 19.05 3.56
N ALA A 215 14.48 18.44 2.96
CA ALA A 215 14.65 17.17 2.26
C ALA A 215 15.38 17.35 0.91
N PRO A 216 16.01 16.30 0.34
CA PRO A 216 16.70 16.39 -0.96
C PRO A 216 15.86 17.01 -2.09
N SER A 217 14.57 16.71 -2.19
CA SER A 217 13.68 17.26 -3.22
C SER A 217 13.47 18.77 -3.16
N THR A 218 13.48 19.34 -1.95
CA THR A 218 13.45 20.79 -1.77
C THR A 218 14.73 21.42 -2.33
N TYR A 219 15.88 20.77 -2.18
CA TYR A 219 17.15 21.26 -2.73
C TYR A 219 17.19 21.24 -4.25
N HIS A 220 16.56 20.26 -4.92
CA HIS A 220 16.35 20.31 -6.37
C HIS A 220 15.54 21.55 -6.78
N SER A 221 14.46 21.84 -6.06
CA SER A 221 13.63 23.03 -6.30
C SER A 221 14.40 24.34 -6.05
N LEU A 222 15.27 24.34 -5.04
CA LEU A 222 16.09 25.47 -4.64
C LEU A 222 17.19 25.79 -5.67
N LEU A 223 17.80 24.76 -6.28
CA LEU A 223 18.72 24.95 -7.42
C LEU A 223 18.03 25.64 -8.60
N ASN A 224 16.85 25.17 -8.99
CA ASN A 224 16.07 25.79 -10.06
C ASN A 224 15.69 27.25 -9.71
N LEU A 225 15.40 27.51 -8.43
CA LEU A 225 15.12 28.86 -7.95
C LEU A 225 16.36 29.77 -8.04
N PHE A 226 17.53 29.26 -7.70
CA PHE A 226 18.79 30.02 -7.79
C PHE A 226 19.11 30.44 -9.22
N ASP A 227 18.77 29.62 -10.20
CA ASP A 227 18.97 29.97 -11.62
C ASP A 227 17.98 31.05 -12.06
N ARG A 228 16.73 31.00 -11.59
CA ARG A 228 15.69 32.00 -11.90
C ARG A 228 15.82 33.31 -11.12
N ARG A 229 16.48 33.30 -9.95
CA ARG A 229 16.60 34.45 -9.04
C ARG A 229 18.05 34.62 -8.52
N PRO A 230 19.00 35.03 -9.38
CA PRO A 230 20.41 35.14 -9.01
C PRO A 230 20.67 36.06 -7.79
N ALA A 231 19.96 37.17 -7.68
CA ALA A 231 20.10 38.10 -6.54
C ALA A 231 19.74 37.46 -5.19
N LEU A 232 18.72 36.58 -5.16
CA LEU A 232 18.38 35.83 -3.95
C LEU A 232 19.46 34.79 -3.63
N ALA A 233 19.99 34.10 -4.65
CA ALA A 233 21.10 33.17 -4.47
C ALA A 233 22.36 33.86 -3.92
N ASP A 234 22.65 35.08 -4.38
CA ASP A 234 23.76 35.88 -3.86
C ASP A 234 23.57 36.27 -2.40
N ALA A 235 22.36 36.67 -2.03
CA ALA A 235 22.02 37.01 -0.65
C ALA A 235 22.13 35.82 0.32
N LEU A 236 21.99 34.60 -0.19
CA LEU A 236 22.06 33.35 0.58
C LEU A 236 23.48 32.79 0.74
N LYS A 237 24.53 33.47 0.22
CA LYS A 237 25.94 33.05 0.41
C LYS A 237 26.39 33.07 1.87
N THR A 238 25.69 33.84 2.71
CA THR A 238 25.90 33.96 4.16
C THR A 238 25.43 32.74 4.93
N VAL A 239 24.55 31.91 4.37
CA VAL A 239 24.08 30.67 4.98
C VAL A 239 25.27 29.75 5.21
N ARG A 240 25.52 29.43 6.49
CA ARG A 240 26.68 28.66 6.93
C ARG A 240 26.44 27.15 6.94
N ALA A 241 25.18 26.73 7.07
CA ALA A 241 24.80 25.33 7.15
C ALA A 241 23.59 25.06 6.26
N TRP A 242 23.79 24.20 5.26
CA TRP A 242 22.73 23.70 4.39
C TRP A 242 22.51 22.24 4.73
N CYS A 243 21.63 21.98 5.70
CA CYS A 243 21.38 20.66 6.24
C CYS A 243 20.38 19.91 5.36
N VAL A 244 20.61 18.61 5.17
CA VAL A 244 19.74 17.74 4.39
C VAL A 244 19.51 16.42 5.13
N GLY A 245 18.31 15.86 4.99
CA GLY A 245 17.97 14.60 5.65
C GLY A 245 16.55 14.14 5.37
N GLY A 246 16.19 13.00 5.97
CA GLY A 246 14.86 12.36 5.80
C GLY A 246 14.73 11.46 4.57
N ALA A 247 15.74 11.45 3.70
CA ALA A 247 15.98 10.50 2.61
C ALA A 247 17.49 10.51 2.26
N PRO A 248 18.03 9.45 1.64
CA PRO A 248 19.43 9.41 1.21
C PRO A 248 19.81 10.61 0.33
N LEU A 249 20.98 11.20 0.57
CA LEU A 249 21.50 12.30 -0.24
C LEU A 249 22.21 11.78 -1.49
N GLY A 250 21.64 12.09 -2.65
CA GLY A 250 22.24 11.81 -3.94
C GLY A 250 23.55 12.58 -4.21
N ARG A 251 24.54 11.91 -4.83
CA ARG A 251 25.84 12.51 -5.20
C ARG A 251 25.69 13.61 -6.24
N SER A 252 24.77 13.46 -7.20
CA SER A 252 24.55 14.48 -8.24
C SER A 252 24.02 15.76 -7.62
N LEU A 253 23.03 15.65 -6.74
CA LEU A 253 22.47 16.79 -6.02
C LEU A 253 23.55 17.51 -5.20
N ALA A 254 24.33 16.76 -4.41
CA ALA A 254 25.41 17.32 -3.59
C ALA A 254 26.47 18.05 -4.45
N ALA A 255 26.89 17.44 -5.57
CA ALA A 255 27.87 18.03 -6.49
C ALA A 255 27.34 19.28 -7.18
N ARG A 256 26.10 19.24 -7.70
CA ARG A 256 25.45 20.41 -8.33
C ARG A 256 25.26 21.55 -7.35
N PHE A 257 24.83 21.24 -6.12
CA PHE A 257 24.69 22.23 -5.07
C PHE A 257 26.03 22.88 -4.73
N HIS A 258 27.09 22.07 -4.60
CA HIS A 258 28.44 22.58 -4.37
C HIS A 258 28.94 23.44 -5.53
N ALA A 259 28.77 23.00 -6.77
CA ALA A 259 29.16 23.77 -7.95
C ALA A 259 28.40 25.10 -8.04
N ARG A 260 27.10 25.11 -7.70
CA ARG A 260 26.24 26.29 -7.82
C ARG A 260 26.44 27.31 -6.69
N THR A 261 26.76 26.86 -5.48
CA THR A 261 26.77 27.69 -4.27
C THR A 261 28.14 27.85 -3.61
N GLY A 262 29.10 26.98 -3.94
CA GLY A 262 30.37 26.84 -3.23
C GLY A 262 30.24 26.16 -1.85
N ARG A 263 29.03 25.83 -1.40
CA ARG A 263 28.75 25.20 -0.10
C ARG A 263 28.44 23.72 -0.26
N ARG A 264 28.78 22.91 0.74
CA ARG A 264 28.40 21.49 0.77
C ARG A 264 27.10 21.33 1.55
N LEU A 265 26.28 20.37 1.13
CA LEU A 265 25.15 19.91 1.92
C LEU A 265 25.67 19.10 3.11
N LEU A 266 25.09 19.31 4.29
CA LEU A 266 25.41 18.63 5.53
C LEU A 266 24.36 17.55 5.75
N ASP A 267 24.72 16.31 5.43
CA ASP A 267 23.78 15.19 5.45
C ASP A 267 23.55 14.66 6.87
N GLY A 268 22.35 14.14 7.12
CA GLY A 268 21.89 13.70 8.42
C GLY A 268 21.07 12.42 8.35
N TYR A 269 21.42 11.47 9.20
CA TYR A 269 20.70 10.22 9.38
C TYR A 269 19.98 10.18 10.73
N GLY A 270 18.71 9.78 10.73
CA GLY A 270 17.90 9.68 11.93
C GLY A 270 16.65 8.84 11.69
N ALA A 271 16.05 8.38 12.79
CA ALA A 271 14.82 7.61 12.81
C ALA A 271 13.87 8.16 13.88
N THR A 272 12.56 8.03 13.69
CA THR A 272 11.59 8.50 14.70
C THR A 272 11.80 7.78 16.04
N GLU A 273 12.26 6.53 15.99
CA GLU A 273 12.53 5.64 17.11
C GLU A 273 13.79 6.02 17.91
N VAL A 274 14.68 6.88 17.38
CA VAL A 274 15.97 7.21 18.03
C VAL A 274 16.25 8.72 18.09
N GLY A 275 15.71 9.49 17.15
CA GLY A 275 16.13 10.86 16.86
C GLY A 275 17.25 10.90 15.83
N ASN A 276 18.09 11.92 15.90
CA ASN A 276 19.28 12.02 15.06
C ASN A 276 20.30 10.96 15.50
N ILE A 277 20.79 10.18 14.53
CA ILE A 277 21.75 9.09 14.73
C ILE A 277 23.15 9.57 14.36
N ALA A 278 23.31 10.21 13.21
CA ALA A 278 24.56 10.76 12.72
C ALA A 278 24.28 12.08 11.97
N LEU A 279 25.11 13.09 12.19
CA LEU A 279 25.03 14.38 11.50
C LEU A 279 26.43 14.78 11.04
N ALA A 280 26.54 15.14 9.76
CA ALA A 280 27.79 15.61 9.18
C ALA A 280 28.08 17.04 9.68
N PRO A 281 29.16 17.25 10.47
CA PRO A 281 29.46 18.58 10.96
C PRO A 281 29.92 19.48 9.79
N PRO A 282 29.70 20.82 9.88
CA PRO A 282 30.18 21.75 8.84
C PRO A 282 31.68 21.62 8.50
N ALA A 283 32.50 21.20 9.47
CA ALA A 283 33.94 21.00 9.29
C ALA A 283 34.32 19.68 8.59
N ASP A 284 33.46 18.66 8.62
CA ASP A 284 33.67 17.38 7.93
C ASP A 284 32.35 16.89 7.27
N PRO A 285 31.96 17.51 6.14
CA PRO A 285 30.70 17.22 5.45
C PRO A 285 30.81 15.95 4.58
N VAL A 286 31.09 14.81 5.21
CA VAL A 286 31.31 13.52 4.55
C VAL A 286 30.32 12.47 5.07
N GLY A 287 29.52 11.90 4.16
CA GLY A 287 28.40 11.04 4.52
C GLY A 287 27.46 11.76 5.49
N CYS A 288 26.80 11.01 6.38
CA CYS A 288 26.07 11.60 7.50
C CYS A 288 26.99 11.87 8.72
N GLY A 289 28.31 11.88 8.54
CA GLY A 289 29.28 11.95 9.64
C GLY A 289 29.29 10.69 10.51
N THR A 290 30.01 10.74 11.63
CA THR A 290 30.03 9.65 12.62
C THR A 290 28.78 9.67 13.49
N PRO A 291 28.39 8.53 14.11
CA PRO A 291 27.30 8.52 15.09
C PRO A 291 27.46 9.60 16.18
N LEU A 292 26.35 10.12 16.68
CA LEU A 292 26.37 11.05 17.81
C LEU A 292 26.91 10.36 19.07
N PRO A 293 27.51 11.10 20.02
CA PRO A 293 27.99 10.52 21.27
C PRO A 293 26.92 9.68 21.97
N GLY A 294 27.29 8.46 22.38
CA GLY A 294 26.37 7.50 23.02
C GLY A 294 25.49 6.69 22.05
N VAL A 295 25.54 6.97 20.74
CA VAL A 295 24.92 6.17 19.69
C VAL A 295 25.97 5.28 19.06
N VAL A 296 25.66 3.98 18.94
CA VAL A 296 26.48 3.02 18.22
C VAL A 296 25.69 2.54 17.00
N VAL A 297 26.36 2.53 15.85
CA VAL A 297 25.83 2.00 14.60
C VAL A 297 26.70 0.83 14.19
N GLU A 298 26.07 -0.30 13.90
CA GLU A 298 26.70 -1.49 13.34
C GLU A 298 26.04 -1.80 12.00
N VAL A 299 26.77 -2.49 11.12
CA VAL A 299 26.23 -3.00 9.85
C VAL A 299 26.08 -4.50 9.99
N HIS A 300 24.91 -5.06 9.76
CA HIS A 300 24.64 -6.49 9.93
C HIS A 300 24.33 -7.14 8.58
N ASP A 301 24.72 -8.41 8.40
CA ASP A 301 24.31 -9.22 7.26
C ASP A 301 22.87 -9.75 7.42
N ASP A 302 22.39 -10.49 6.41
CA ASP A 302 21.04 -11.05 6.41
C ASP A 302 20.82 -12.14 7.48
N GLN A 303 21.90 -12.71 8.01
CA GLN A 303 21.87 -13.65 9.13
C GLN A 303 21.96 -12.93 10.50
N GLY A 304 22.01 -11.59 10.52
CA GLY A 304 22.08 -10.78 11.73
C GLY A 304 23.47 -10.75 12.38
N ARG A 305 24.54 -11.02 11.62
CA ARG A 305 25.92 -10.95 12.11
C ARG A 305 26.56 -9.61 11.74
N PRO A 306 27.37 -9.00 12.61
CA PRO A 306 28.04 -7.75 12.31
C PRO A 306 29.06 -7.92 11.17
N LEU A 307 29.11 -6.94 10.28
CA LEU A 307 30.00 -6.83 9.14
C LEU A 307 31.11 -5.79 9.42
N PRO A 308 32.32 -5.99 8.86
CA PRO A 308 33.38 -4.98 8.97
C PRO A 308 33.03 -3.70 8.20
N HIS A 309 33.71 -2.61 8.54
CA HIS A 309 33.59 -1.34 7.81
C HIS A 309 33.85 -1.52 6.31
N GLY A 310 33.23 -0.68 5.50
CA GLY A 310 33.23 -0.73 4.04
C GLY A 310 32.22 -1.70 3.44
N ARG A 311 31.66 -2.63 4.22
CA ARG A 311 30.63 -3.57 3.75
C ARG A 311 29.23 -3.00 3.90
N LEU A 312 28.39 -3.32 2.93
CA LEU A 312 26.99 -2.94 2.88
C LEU A 312 26.13 -3.99 3.60
N GLY A 313 25.15 -3.54 4.38
CA GLY A 313 24.22 -4.38 5.14
C GLY A 313 23.21 -3.55 5.91
N GLU A 314 22.45 -4.18 6.81
CA GLU A 314 21.43 -3.51 7.63
C GLU A 314 22.07 -2.65 8.73
N LEU A 315 21.66 -1.38 8.82
CA LEU A 315 22.08 -0.49 9.89
C LEU A 315 21.34 -0.88 11.18
N VAL A 316 22.10 -1.30 12.19
CA VAL A 316 21.58 -1.63 13.52
C VAL A 316 22.07 -0.58 14.49
N VAL A 317 21.14 0.07 15.19
CA VAL A 317 21.44 1.19 16.07
C VAL A 317 21.29 0.75 17.51
N ARG A 318 22.28 1.06 18.34
CA ARG A 318 22.22 0.90 19.78
C ARG A 318 22.35 2.26 20.46
N SER A 319 21.37 2.64 21.27
CA SER A 319 21.34 3.94 21.95
C SER A 319 20.53 3.87 23.25
N SER A 320 20.95 4.62 24.26
CA SER A 320 20.14 4.86 25.47
C SER A 320 19.01 5.88 25.24
N GLY A 321 19.04 6.61 24.12
CA GLY A 321 18.02 7.58 23.71
C GLY A 321 16.93 6.99 22.80
N LEU A 322 16.80 5.66 22.79
CA LEU A 322 15.77 4.95 22.03
C LEU A 322 14.35 5.34 22.49
N MET A 323 13.37 5.10 21.64
CA MET A 323 11.95 5.22 21.99
C MET A 323 11.63 4.43 23.24
N THR A 324 10.68 4.94 24.02
CA THR A 324 10.15 4.24 25.19
C THR A 324 9.44 2.96 24.76
N GLY A 325 8.67 3.03 23.67
CA GLY A 325 7.83 1.92 23.22
C GLY A 325 6.92 2.27 22.06
N HIS A 326 6.09 1.31 21.70
CA HIS A 326 4.98 1.49 20.78
C HIS A 326 3.67 1.69 21.53
N LEU A 327 2.74 2.43 20.94
CA LEU A 327 1.41 2.59 21.51
C LEU A 327 0.56 1.34 21.22
N GLY A 328 0.18 0.61 22.26
CA GLY A 328 -0.75 -0.52 22.20
C GLY A 328 -2.17 -0.07 21.87
N ASP A 329 -3.03 -0.97 21.40
CA ASP A 329 -4.41 -0.65 20.96
C ASP A 329 -5.28 -0.04 22.07
N ASP A 330 -4.97 -0.35 23.32
CA ASP A 330 -5.60 0.24 24.50
C ASP A 330 -5.10 1.65 24.79
N GLY A 331 -4.03 2.12 24.15
CA GLY A 331 -3.36 3.39 24.42
C GLY A 331 -2.26 3.30 25.47
N GLU A 332 -1.93 2.12 25.97
CA GLU A 332 -0.77 1.94 26.86
C GLU A 332 0.53 1.85 26.07
N VAL A 333 1.65 2.21 26.71
CA VAL A 333 2.97 2.12 26.06
C VAL A 333 3.50 0.71 26.22
N VAL A 334 3.63 -0.01 25.11
CA VAL A 334 4.30 -1.32 25.04
C VAL A 334 5.80 -1.07 24.90
N PRO A 335 6.62 -1.32 25.94
CA PRO A 335 8.02 -0.95 25.94
C PRO A 335 8.84 -1.80 24.96
N VAL A 336 9.90 -1.21 24.42
CA VAL A 336 10.89 -1.95 23.62
C VAL A 336 11.83 -2.76 24.51
N SER A 337 12.15 -3.98 24.09
CA SER A 337 13.04 -4.89 24.80
C SER A 337 14.52 -4.59 24.47
N GLY A 338 15.10 -3.62 25.19
CA GLY A 338 16.54 -3.35 25.17
C GLY A 338 16.98 -2.18 24.25
N PRO A 339 18.28 -1.85 24.25
CA PRO A 339 18.79 -0.62 23.65
C PRO A 339 19.04 -0.71 22.14
N VAL A 340 18.70 -1.84 21.50
CA VAL A 340 19.01 -2.13 20.09
C VAL A 340 17.76 -1.96 19.25
N HIS A 341 17.89 -1.19 18.18
CA HIS A 341 16.86 -0.96 17.18
C HIS A 341 17.39 -1.31 15.79
N ARG A 342 16.73 -2.27 15.17
CA ARG A 342 16.94 -2.65 13.78
C ARG A 342 16.15 -1.69 12.89
N THR A 343 16.85 -0.85 12.13
CA THR A 343 16.21 0.27 11.42
C THR A 343 15.47 -0.18 10.16
N GLY A 344 15.84 -1.34 9.62
CA GLY A 344 15.42 -1.80 8.29
C GLY A 344 16.04 -0.99 7.14
N ASP A 345 17.02 -0.14 7.43
CA ASP A 345 17.76 0.65 6.44
C ASP A 345 19.06 -0.06 6.08
N ILE A 346 19.45 0.03 4.81
CA ILE A 346 20.72 -0.49 4.31
C ILE A 346 21.72 0.66 4.25
N GLY A 347 22.94 0.38 4.68
CA GLY A 347 24.04 1.31 4.61
C GLY A 347 25.38 0.66 4.93
N ARG A 348 26.40 1.50 5.00
CA ARG A 348 27.75 1.09 5.39
C ARG A 348 28.41 2.12 6.28
N LEU A 349 29.43 1.69 6.99
CA LEU A 349 30.39 2.57 7.66
C LEU A 349 31.65 2.66 6.78
N ASP A 350 32.33 3.80 6.78
CA ASP A 350 33.71 3.86 6.24
C ASP A 350 34.75 3.60 7.34
N ASP A 351 36.04 3.62 6.98
CA ASP A 351 37.12 3.34 7.91
C ASP A 351 37.20 4.35 9.07
N ALA A 352 36.65 5.56 8.90
CA ALA A 352 36.53 6.57 9.94
C ALA A 352 35.25 6.42 10.79
N GLY A 353 34.42 5.40 10.51
CA GLY A 353 33.16 5.16 11.20
C GLY A 353 32.05 6.12 10.78
N ARG A 354 32.18 6.82 9.65
CA ARG A 354 31.13 7.69 9.12
C ARG A 354 30.04 6.85 8.48
N VAL A 355 28.79 7.24 8.70
CA VAL A 355 27.59 6.51 8.27
C VAL A 355 27.20 6.94 6.86
N PHE A 356 26.97 5.96 6.00
CA PHE A 356 26.43 6.14 4.65
C PHE A 356 25.16 5.31 4.52
N PRO A 357 23.99 5.86 4.90
CA PRO A 357 22.70 5.25 4.57
C PRO A 357 22.53 5.29 3.07
N VAL A 358 22.08 4.19 2.52
CA VAL A 358 21.90 4.02 1.08
C VAL A 358 20.42 3.97 0.73
N GLY A 359 19.63 3.28 1.56
CA GLY A 359 18.25 3.01 1.21
C GLY A 359 17.54 2.10 2.20
N ARG A 360 16.42 1.52 1.78
CA ARG A 360 15.69 0.52 2.57
C ARG A 360 16.19 -0.89 2.27
N LYS A 361 15.93 -1.85 3.16
CA LYS A 361 16.22 -3.27 2.94
C LYS A 361 15.32 -3.86 1.83
N HIS A 362 15.72 -3.60 0.58
CA HIS A 362 15.17 -4.18 -0.65
C HIS A 362 16.33 -4.69 -1.52
N ALA A 363 17.05 -5.68 -1.02
CA ALA A 363 18.11 -6.33 -1.78
C ALA A 363 17.51 -7.09 -2.98
N VAL A 364 18.17 -6.99 -4.13
CA VAL A 364 17.78 -7.70 -5.35
C VAL A 364 18.96 -8.53 -5.83
N HIS A 365 18.68 -9.66 -6.44
CA HIS A 365 19.72 -10.55 -6.91
C HIS A 365 19.80 -10.49 -8.42
N ARG A 366 21.00 -10.26 -8.96
CA ARG A 366 21.26 -10.28 -10.39
C ARG A 366 22.49 -11.12 -10.72
N ASP A 367 22.33 -12.19 -11.50
CA ASP A 367 23.45 -13.02 -11.99
C ASP A 367 24.40 -13.50 -10.86
N GLY A 368 23.82 -13.91 -9.71
CA GLY A 368 24.58 -14.35 -8.53
C GLY A 368 25.12 -13.22 -7.64
N HIS A 369 24.87 -11.95 -7.98
CA HIS A 369 25.25 -10.79 -7.17
C HIS A 369 24.06 -10.24 -6.40
N THR A 370 24.24 -10.00 -5.09
CA THR A 370 23.31 -9.19 -4.31
C THR A 370 23.58 -7.72 -4.59
N LEU A 371 22.59 -7.05 -5.16
CA LEU A 371 22.59 -5.64 -5.52
C LEU A 371 21.56 -4.91 -4.66
N TYR A 372 21.79 -3.62 -4.47
CA TYR A 372 20.89 -2.75 -3.73
C TYR A 372 20.52 -1.61 -4.68
N PRO A 373 19.29 -1.55 -5.21
CA PRO A 373 18.92 -0.58 -6.25
C PRO A 373 19.24 0.86 -5.85
N ASP A 374 18.96 1.22 -4.59
CA ASP A 374 19.28 2.54 -4.03
C ASP A 374 20.80 2.82 -4.04
N HIS A 375 21.64 1.80 -3.87
CA HIS A 375 23.11 1.94 -3.98
C HIS A 375 23.56 2.17 -5.42
N LEU A 376 22.92 1.48 -6.36
CA LEU A 376 23.22 1.61 -7.78
C LEU A 376 22.79 2.98 -8.31
N ALA A 377 21.64 3.46 -7.83
CA ALA A 377 21.16 4.82 -8.06
C ALA A 377 22.20 5.84 -7.59
N GLU A 378 22.63 5.76 -6.31
CA GLU A 378 23.65 6.65 -5.74
C GLU A 378 24.94 6.69 -6.58
N ARG A 379 25.41 5.53 -7.06
CA ARG A 379 26.60 5.44 -7.91
C ARG A 379 26.37 5.99 -9.31
N ALA A 380 25.23 5.70 -9.93
CA ALA A 380 24.88 6.24 -11.24
C ALA A 380 24.81 7.76 -11.25
N GLU A 381 24.39 8.38 -10.16
CA GLU A 381 24.34 9.83 -10.05
C GLU A 381 25.70 10.52 -10.22
N SER A 382 26.80 9.81 -9.98
CA SER A 382 28.15 10.35 -10.25
C SER A 382 28.40 10.64 -11.74
N ALA A 383 27.56 10.11 -12.64
CA ALA A 383 27.55 10.44 -14.06
C ALA A 383 26.88 11.79 -14.38
N GLY A 384 26.30 12.50 -13.39
CA GLY A 384 25.87 13.88 -13.53
C GLY A 384 24.35 14.13 -13.50
N ALA A 385 23.51 13.10 -13.40
CA ALA A 385 22.05 13.25 -13.32
C ALA A 385 21.43 12.50 -12.14
N GLN A 386 20.33 13.04 -11.63
CA GLN A 386 19.53 12.38 -10.59
C GLN A 386 18.97 11.08 -11.16
N THR A 387 19.16 9.98 -10.43
CA THR A 387 18.86 8.64 -10.94
C THR A 387 18.13 7.83 -9.90
N GLU A 388 17.07 7.15 -10.31
CA GLU A 388 16.41 6.11 -9.53
C GLU A 388 16.61 4.76 -10.24
N VAL A 389 16.85 3.70 -9.48
CA VAL A 389 17.02 2.35 -10.05
C VAL A 389 15.85 1.50 -9.61
N VAL A 390 15.09 1.03 -10.58
CA VAL A 390 14.04 0.03 -10.35
C VAL A 390 14.57 -1.31 -10.81
N ALA A 391 14.60 -2.26 -9.89
CA ALA A 391 14.80 -3.65 -10.24
C ALA A 391 13.45 -4.27 -10.61
N VAL A 392 13.31 -4.68 -11.86
CA VAL A 392 12.15 -5.43 -12.34
C VAL A 392 12.53 -6.90 -12.33
N PRO A 393 11.75 -7.80 -11.71
CA PRO A 393 12.03 -9.23 -11.73
C PRO A 393 12.27 -9.75 -13.15
N ASP A 394 13.27 -10.61 -13.33
CA ASP A 394 13.57 -11.29 -14.59
C ASP A 394 14.03 -12.71 -14.31
N GLU A 395 13.37 -13.69 -14.92
CA GLU A 395 13.57 -15.11 -14.64
C GLU A 395 15.01 -15.60 -14.91
N ARG A 396 15.73 -14.97 -15.85
CA ARG A 396 17.08 -15.41 -16.25
C ARG A 396 18.16 -14.69 -15.47
N LEU A 397 17.99 -13.38 -15.27
CA LEU A 397 18.97 -12.54 -14.61
C LEU A 397 18.74 -12.45 -13.10
N GLY A 398 17.58 -12.87 -12.58
CA GLY A 398 17.11 -12.57 -11.22
C GLY A 398 16.34 -11.25 -11.19
N CYS A 399 16.95 -10.18 -11.70
CA CYS A 399 16.28 -8.94 -12.01
C CYS A 399 16.94 -8.19 -13.18
N ARG A 400 16.14 -7.39 -13.88
CA ARG A 400 16.61 -6.34 -14.78
C ARG A 400 16.65 -5.02 -14.05
N LEU A 401 17.71 -4.27 -14.26
CA LEU A 401 17.85 -2.94 -13.69
C LEU A 401 17.41 -1.89 -14.72
N VAL A 402 16.37 -1.14 -14.39
CA VAL A 402 15.91 0.01 -15.17
C VAL A 402 16.31 1.28 -14.44
N PHE A 403 17.13 2.09 -15.09
CA PHE A 403 17.63 3.34 -14.53
C PHE A 403 16.75 4.47 -15.06
N VAL A 404 16.03 5.15 -14.16
CA VAL A 404 15.21 6.32 -14.48
C VAL A 404 16.03 7.56 -14.16
N ILE A 405 16.46 8.27 -15.19
CA ILE A 405 17.38 9.40 -15.12
C ILE A 405 16.61 10.70 -15.37
N THR A 406 16.79 11.67 -14.48
CA THR A 406 16.27 13.03 -14.69
C THR A 406 17.25 13.85 -15.51
N ASP A 407 16.84 14.23 -16.70
CA ASP A 407 17.62 15.06 -17.61
C ASP A 407 16.71 16.09 -18.29
N PRO A 408 16.71 17.35 -17.81
CA PRO A 408 15.91 18.42 -18.40
C PRO A 408 16.29 18.75 -19.85
N ASP A 409 17.54 18.48 -20.25
CA ASP A 409 18.03 18.71 -21.61
C ASP A 409 17.61 17.57 -22.56
N GLY A 410 17.05 16.48 -22.00
CA GLY A 410 16.44 15.38 -22.74
C GLY A 410 17.43 14.59 -23.59
N HIS A 411 18.67 14.38 -23.13
CA HIS A 411 19.63 13.57 -23.88
C HIS A 411 19.12 12.13 -24.04
N GLU A 412 19.40 11.55 -25.20
CA GLU A 412 19.03 10.18 -25.55
C GLU A 412 19.60 9.15 -24.55
N PRO A 413 18.91 8.03 -24.27
CA PRO A 413 19.41 6.95 -23.40
C PRO A 413 20.83 6.45 -23.72
N ALA A 414 21.26 6.53 -24.98
CA ALA A 414 22.60 6.15 -25.42
C ALA A 414 23.71 7.08 -24.88
N HIS A 415 23.40 8.36 -24.63
CA HIS A 415 24.30 9.30 -23.95
C HIS A 415 24.58 8.79 -22.53
N TRP A 416 23.51 8.55 -21.76
CA TRP A 416 23.60 8.09 -20.37
C TRP A 416 24.24 6.72 -20.22
N ARG A 417 23.98 5.79 -21.14
CA ARG A 417 24.65 4.48 -21.15
C ARG A 417 26.18 4.61 -21.26
N ARG A 418 26.67 5.60 -22.02
CA ARG A 418 28.12 5.88 -22.15
C ARG A 418 28.68 6.50 -20.87
N ALA A 419 27.93 7.42 -20.25
CA ALA A 419 28.32 8.10 -19.02
C ALA A 419 28.34 7.17 -17.80
N LEU A 420 27.47 6.15 -17.75
CA LEU A 420 27.38 5.19 -16.65
C LEU A 420 28.43 4.07 -16.70
N ARG A 421 28.96 3.75 -17.89
CA ARG A 421 29.93 2.65 -18.10
C ARG A 421 31.20 2.73 -17.24
N PRO A 422 31.84 3.90 -17.01
CA PRO A 422 33.02 3.99 -16.15
C PRO A 422 32.72 3.91 -14.65
N VAL A 423 31.48 4.10 -14.21
CA VAL A 423 31.11 4.20 -12.78
C VAL A 423 30.37 2.96 -12.24
N LEU A 424 29.86 2.10 -13.11
CA LEU A 424 29.17 0.85 -12.78
C LEU A 424 29.93 -0.37 -13.32
N ALA A 425 30.07 -1.42 -12.51
CA ALA A 425 30.58 -2.70 -12.99
C ALA A 425 29.63 -3.31 -14.02
N ARG A 426 30.11 -4.24 -14.85
CA ARG A 426 29.32 -4.79 -15.97
C ARG A 426 27.96 -5.37 -15.53
N TYR A 427 27.89 -6.04 -14.39
CA TYR A 427 26.67 -6.63 -13.84
C TYR A 427 25.74 -5.61 -13.14
N GLU A 428 26.23 -4.39 -12.87
CA GLU A 428 25.47 -3.30 -12.25
C GLU A 428 24.89 -2.34 -13.28
N GLN A 429 25.30 -2.45 -14.54
CA GLN A 429 24.89 -1.55 -15.62
C GLN A 429 23.39 -1.74 -15.98
N PRO A 430 22.69 -0.67 -16.38
CA PRO A 430 21.26 -0.73 -16.74
C PRO A 430 21.00 -1.70 -17.88
N ASP A 431 19.97 -2.52 -17.74
CA ASP A 431 19.33 -3.18 -18.88
C ASP A 431 18.62 -2.12 -19.73
N HIS A 432 17.86 -1.23 -19.08
CA HIS A 432 17.15 -0.12 -19.71
C HIS A 432 17.41 1.21 -19.01
N ILE A 433 17.34 2.28 -19.79
CA ILE A 433 17.44 3.66 -19.28
C ILE A 433 16.20 4.40 -19.76
N VAL A 434 15.50 5.03 -18.81
CA VAL A 434 14.41 5.96 -19.07
C VAL A 434 14.90 7.35 -18.75
N VAL A 435 14.69 8.30 -19.65
CA VAL A 435 15.04 9.70 -19.42
C VAL A 435 13.76 10.50 -19.22
N LEU A 436 13.65 11.20 -18.10
CA LEU A 436 12.51 12.04 -17.75
C LEU A 436 12.96 13.49 -17.52
N PRO A 437 12.12 14.49 -17.83
CA PRO A 437 12.43 15.88 -17.53
C PRO A 437 12.45 16.17 -16.02
N ALA A 438 11.70 15.41 -15.21
CA ALA A 438 11.66 15.48 -13.76
C ALA A 438 11.21 14.13 -13.16
N LEU A 439 11.68 13.79 -11.96
CA LEU A 439 11.21 12.61 -11.24
C LEU A 439 9.80 12.81 -10.67
N PRO A 440 8.93 11.78 -10.73
CA PRO A 440 7.65 11.77 -10.04
C PRO A 440 7.88 11.73 -8.52
N LEU A 441 7.27 12.66 -7.79
CA LEU A 441 7.38 12.76 -6.33
C LEU A 441 6.01 12.57 -5.66
N THR A 442 6.01 11.95 -4.48
CA THR A 442 4.85 11.87 -3.57
C THR A 442 4.51 13.24 -2.98
N SER A 443 3.37 13.32 -2.28
CA SER A 443 2.97 14.52 -1.52
C SER A 443 3.95 14.93 -0.41
N THR A 444 4.91 14.07 -0.05
CA THR A 444 5.98 14.36 0.91
C THR A 444 7.29 14.80 0.24
N GLY A 445 7.30 14.92 -1.09
CA GLY A 445 8.48 15.28 -1.86
C GLY A 445 9.48 14.13 -2.04
N LYS A 446 9.16 12.90 -1.64
CA LYS A 446 10.01 11.72 -1.92
C LYS A 446 9.69 11.13 -3.29
N PRO A 447 10.64 10.48 -4.01
CA PRO A 447 10.35 9.72 -5.22
C PRO A 447 9.14 8.79 -5.04
N ASP A 448 8.22 8.83 -6.00
CA ASP A 448 7.04 7.97 -6.00
C ASP A 448 7.38 6.60 -6.60
N LEU A 449 7.80 5.68 -5.74
CA LEU A 449 8.27 4.34 -6.11
C LEU A 449 7.24 3.57 -6.95
N ALA A 450 5.94 3.69 -6.66
CA ALA A 450 4.89 3.02 -7.42
C ALA A 450 4.79 3.56 -8.86
N VAL A 451 4.99 4.86 -9.04
CA VAL A 451 5.03 5.48 -10.37
C VAL A 451 6.33 5.10 -11.11
N LEU A 452 7.46 5.08 -10.41
CA LEU A 452 8.76 4.68 -10.96
C LEU A 452 8.77 3.22 -11.40
N GLU A 453 8.20 2.31 -10.61
CA GLU A 453 8.02 0.90 -10.97
C GLU A 453 7.22 0.75 -12.27
N LYS A 454 6.11 1.47 -12.39
CA LYS A 454 5.31 1.47 -13.61
C LYS A 454 6.09 2.00 -14.83
N ILE A 455 6.87 3.07 -14.65
CA ILE A 455 7.72 3.64 -15.71
C ILE A 455 8.77 2.60 -16.14
N ALA A 456 9.43 1.97 -15.18
CA ALA A 456 10.44 0.94 -15.44
C ALA A 456 9.87 -0.27 -16.17
N MET A 457 8.71 -0.76 -15.74
CA MET A 457 8.00 -1.87 -16.41
C MET A 457 7.57 -1.53 -17.84
N THR A 458 7.27 -0.25 -18.13
CA THR A 458 6.87 0.19 -19.47
C THR A 458 8.07 0.38 -20.40
N ALA A 459 9.25 0.68 -19.86
CA ALA A 459 10.47 0.96 -20.62
C ALA A 459 11.26 -0.28 -21.04
N LEU A 460 10.93 -1.43 -20.45
CA LEU A 460 11.40 -2.72 -20.91
C LEU A 460 10.69 -3.04 -22.25
N PRO A 461 11.43 -3.30 -23.34
CA PRO A 461 10.83 -3.63 -24.61
C PRO A 461 10.01 -4.90 -24.46
N ALA A 462 8.73 -4.80 -24.84
CA ALA A 462 7.98 -5.96 -25.26
C ALA A 462 8.74 -6.60 -26.43
N SER A 463 8.89 -7.93 -26.39
CA SER A 463 9.26 -8.68 -27.59
C SER A 463 8.34 -8.24 -28.74
N HIS A 464 8.97 -7.84 -29.85
CA HIS A 464 8.42 -7.20 -31.04
C HIS A 464 6.97 -7.53 -31.41
N THR A 465 6.16 -6.49 -31.70
CA THR A 465 5.39 -6.44 -32.96
C THR A 465 4.96 -5.01 -33.31
N THR A 466 4.90 -4.77 -34.61
CA THR A 466 4.90 -3.52 -35.36
C THR A 466 3.52 -2.84 -35.48
N ALA A 467 3.58 -1.53 -35.69
CA ALA A 467 2.45 -0.62 -35.94
C ALA A 467 1.73 -0.84 -37.27
N THR A 468 0.45 -0.45 -37.33
CA THR A 468 -0.16 0.25 -38.47
C THR A 468 -1.34 1.11 -38.00
N ASP A 469 -1.25 2.40 -38.27
CA ASP A 469 -2.33 3.40 -38.24
C ASP A 469 -3.32 3.19 -39.41
N VAL A 470 -4.61 3.44 -39.17
CA VAL A 470 -5.53 4.03 -40.16
C VAL A 470 -6.52 4.95 -39.42
N PHE A 471 -6.42 6.26 -39.66
CA PHE A 471 -7.47 7.23 -39.36
C PHE A 471 -8.57 7.16 -40.44
N ALA A 472 -9.84 7.20 -40.03
CA ALA A 472 -10.91 7.74 -40.86
C ALA A 472 -11.99 8.40 -39.98
N SER A 473 -12.28 9.64 -40.32
CA SER A 473 -13.28 10.58 -39.78
C SER A 473 -14.74 10.15 -40.02
N GLY A 474 -15.67 10.57 -39.15
CA GLY A 474 -17.11 10.56 -39.48
C GLY A 474 -18.05 11.00 -38.35
N SER A 475 -18.50 12.25 -38.44
CA SER A 475 -19.80 12.86 -38.08
C SER A 475 -20.76 12.30 -37.00
N ALA A 476 -21.34 13.25 -36.26
CA ALA A 476 -22.48 13.14 -35.34
C ALA A 476 -23.75 12.47 -35.91
N VAL A 477 -24.44 11.70 -35.06
CA VAL A 477 -25.86 11.28 -35.12
C VAL A 477 -26.29 11.00 -33.65
N GLY A 478 -27.38 11.50 -33.05
CA GLY A 478 -28.78 11.52 -33.48
C GLY A 478 -29.51 10.31 -32.88
N ALA A 479 -30.55 10.54 -32.07
CA ALA A 479 -31.21 9.53 -31.22
C ALA A 479 -32.02 8.43 -31.96
N THR A 480 -32.30 7.35 -31.21
CA THR A 480 -33.29 6.25 -31.34
C THR A 480 -33.06 5.09 -32.33
N ASP A 481 -32.62 3.94 -31.81
CA ASP A 481 -33.22 2.60 -31.96
C ASP A 481 -32.38 1.57 -31.18
N TYR A 482 -32.85 1.04 -30.03
CA TYR A 482 -32.15 -0.04 -29.34
C TYR A 482 -33.05 -1.27 -29.20
N ARG A 483 -32.72 -2.30 -29.98
CA ARG A 483 -33.29 -3.64 -29.86
C ARG A 483 -32.17 -4.64 -30.16
N ILE A 484 -31.49 -5.10 -29.11
CA ILE A 484 -30.43 -6.10 -29.17
C ILE A 484 -30.89 -7.28 -30.04
N PRO A 485 -30.11 -7.73 -31.05
CA PRO A 485 -30.46 -8.86 -31.92
C PRO A 485 -30.27 -10.19 -31.17
N PHE A 486 -31.16 -10.45 -30.21
CA PHE A 486 -31.03 -11.54 -29.24
C PHE A 486 -30.83 -12.91 -29.88
N GLY A 487 -31.64 -13.25 -30.89
CA GLY A 487 -31.52 -14.52 -31.59
C GLY A 487 -30.14 -14.73 -32.21
N ASP A 488 -29.64 -13.72 -32.93
CA ASP A 488 -28.33 -13.77 -33.57
C ASP A 488 -27.19 -13.87 -32.54
N ARG A 489 -27.30 -13.15 -31.41
CA ARG A 489 -26.30 -13.23 -30.33
C ARG A 489 -26.34 -14.57 -29.58
N VAL A 490 -27.52 -15.16 -29.38
CA VAL A 490 -27.64 -16.53 -28.86
C VAL A 490 -26.97 -17.54 -29.80
N ASP A 491 -27.17 -17.40 -31.11
CA ASP A 491 -26.51 -18.26 -32.10
C ASP A 491 -24.99 -18.07 -32.12
N ALA A 492 -24.49 -16.85 -31.89
CA ALA A 492 -23.07 -16.58 -31.69
C ALA A 492 -22.51 -17.28 -30.44
N LEU A 493 -23.22 -17.25 -29.31
CA LEU A 493 -22.83 -18.00 -28.09
C LEU A 493 -22.78 -19.51 -28.37
N ARG A 494 -23.78 -20.06 -29.08
CA ARG A 494 -23.79 -21.48 -29.50
C ARG A 494 -22.62 -21.81 -30.44
N ALA A 495 -22.21 -20.88 -31.30
CA ALA A 495 -21.04 -21.05 -32.16
C ALA A 495 -19.74 -21.12 -31.35
N VAL A 496 -19.56 -20.22 -30.38
CA VAL A 496 -18.43 -20.27 -29.42
C VAL A 496 -18.42 -21.57 -28.63
N ARG A 497 -19.57 -21.98 -28.10
CA ARG A 497 -19.72 -23.22 -27.34
C ARG A 497 -19.29 -24.44 -28.17
N ARG A 498 -19.70 -24.52 -29.45
CA ARG A 498 -19.24 -25.59 -30.37
C ARG A 498 -17.75 -25.49 -30.68
N TYR A 499 -17.25 -24.28 -30.88
CA TYR A 499 -15.84 -24.06 -31.21
C TYR A 499 -14.92 -24.48 -30.05
N VAL A 500 -15.21 -24.05 -28.83
CA VAL A 500 -14.41 -24.42 -27.65
C VAL A 500 -14.44 -25.94 -27.42
N ALA A 501 -15.62 -26.58 -27.49
CA ALA A 501 -15.74 -28.03 -27.37
C ALA A 501 -14.98 -28.82 -28.47
N ALA A 502 -14.77 -28.22 -29.64
CA ALA A 502 -14.00 -28.83 -30.73
C ALA A 502 -12.50 -28.51 -30.69
N ASN A 503 -12.08 -27.54 -29.87
CA ASN A 503 -10.70 -27.05 -29.79
C ASN A 503 -10.23 -27.00 -28.32
N GLU A 504 -10.67 -27.95 -27.49
CA GLU A 504 -10.39 -27.98 -26.06
C GLU A 504 -8.88 -27.97 -25.78
N ASP A 505 -8.09 -28.73 -26.55
CA ASP A 505 -6.62 -28.77 -26.41
C ASP A 505 -5.96 -27.39 -26.53
N VAL A 506 -6.47 -26.54 -27.43
CA VAL A 506 -5.93 -25.18 -27.64
C VAL A 506 -6.25 -24.30 -26.45
N VAL A 507 -7.48 -24.39 -25.93
CA VAL A 507 -7.93 -23.61 -24.77
C VAL A 507 -7.22 -24.08 -23.50
N LEU A 508 -7.13 -25.40 -23.31
CA LEU A 508 -6.40 -26.05 -22.23
C LEU A 508 -4.92 -25.62 -22.23
N GLY A 509 -4.29 -25.54 -23.41
CA GLY A 509 -2.92 -25.04 -23.55
C GLY A 509 -2.74 -23.59 -23.06
N ILE A 510 -3.76 -22.73 -23.17
CA ILE A 510 -3.70 -21.36 -22.64
C ILE A 510 -3.95 -21.34 -21.12
N LEU A 511 -4.96 -22.08 -20.66
CA LEU A 511 -5.35 -22.09 -19.24
C LEU A 511 -4.29 -22.75 -18.36
N THR A 512 -3.64 -23.81 -18.85
CA THR A 512 -2.58 -24.52 -18.11
C THR A 512 -1.30 -23.72 -17.93
N GLU A 513 -1.19 -22.53 -18.52
CA GLU A 513 -0.10 -21.61 -18.19
C GLU A 513 -0.23 -21.05 -16.77
N ILE A 514 -1.45 -21.01 -16.22
CA ILE A 514 -1.74 -20.35 -14.94
C ILE A 514 -2.45 -21.24 -13.92
N SER A 515 -3.04 -22.37 -14.35
CA SER A 515 -3.77 -23.29 -13.48
C SER A 515 -3.49 -24.76 -13.79
N PRO A 516 -3.62 -25.70 -12.84
CA PRO A 516 -3.45 -27.12 -13.10
C PRO A 516 -4.46 -27.67 -14.12
N HIS A 517 -4.08 -28.70 -14.85
CA HIS A 517 -4.87 -29.33 -15.92
C HIS A 517 -6.31 -29.64 -15.49
N HIS A 518 -6.51 -30.25 -14.32
CA HIS A 518 -7.85 -30.59 -13.83
C HIS A 518 -8.71 -29.34 -13.53
N THR A 519 -8.08 -28.24 -13.10
CA THR A 519 -8.75 -26.96 -12.84
C THR A 519 -9.14 -26.32 -14.16
N ALA A 520 -8.23 -26.28 -15.14
CA ALA A 520 -8.50 -25.76 -16.47
C ALA A 520 -9.61 -26.54 -17.20
N ASP A 521 -9.59 -27.87 -17.10
CA ASP A 521 -10.66 -28.75 -17.61
C ASP A 521 -12.02 -28.47 -16.95
N ALA A 522 -12.03 -28.31 -15.61
CA ALA A 522 -13.24 -27.90 -14.90
C ALA A 522 -13.74 -26.53 -15.35
N GLU A 523 -12.85 -25.57 -15.56
CA GLU A 523 -13.20 -24.22 -16.04
C GLU A 523 -13.81 -24.25 -17.45
N ILE A 524 -13.30 -25.07 -18.35
CA ILE A 524 -13.89 -25.29 -19.69
C ILE A 524 -15.31 -25.84 -19.55
N ARG A 525 -15.54 -26.82 -18.66
CA ARG A 525 -16.88 -27.35 -18.42
C ARG A 525 -17.84 -26.29 -17.88
N SER A 526 -17.41 -25.48 -16.90
CA SER A 526 -18.23 -24.38 -16.38
C SER A 526 -18.56 -23.35 -17.47
N PHE A 527 -17.56 -22.99 -18.29
CA PHE A 527 -17.76 -22.12 -19.45
C PHE A 527 -18.83 -22.66 -20.41
N LEU A 528 -18.74 -23.93 -20.81
CA LEU A 528 -19.71 -24.54 -21.73
C LEU A 528 -21.11 -24.61 -21.11
N ALA A 529 -21.22 -25.00 -19.83
CA ALA A 529 -22.49 -25.07 -19.11
C ALA A 529 -23.18 -23.70 -19.02
N THR A 530 -22.42 -22.64 -18.73
CA THR A 530 -22.97 -21.28 -18.64
C THR A 530 -23.44 -20.74 -19.98
N LEU A 531 -22.78 -21.09 -21.08
CA LEU A 531 -23.26 -20.76 -22.42
C LEU A 531 -24.54 -21.53 -22.77
N ASP A 532 -24.64 -22.79 -22.36
CA ASP A 532 -25.83 -23.63 -22.57
C ASP A 532 -27.04 -23.07 -21.78
N GLY A 533 -26.84 -22.48 -20.59
CA GLY A 533 -27.88 -21.87 -19.75
C GLY A 533 -28.18 -20.38 -20.01
N ALA A 534 -27.35 -19.68 -20.81
CA ALA A 534 -27.42 -18.24 -21.01
C ALA A 534 -28.78 -17.74 -21.53
N GLU A 535 -29.38 -18.46 -22.50
CA GLU A 535 -30.67 -18.05 -23.07
C GLU A 535 -31.81 -18.11 -22.04
N GLU A 536 -31.82 -19.14 -21.20
CA GLU A 536 -32.83 -19.31 -20.16
C GLU A 536 -32.62 -18.31 -19.02
N GLU A 537 -31.37 -17.98 -18.70
CA GLU A 537 -31.05 -16.89 -17.78
C GLU A 537 -31.70 -15.58 -18.22
N ILE A 538 -31.50 -15.16 -19.46
CA ILE A 538 -32.05 -13.90 -19.97
C ILE A 538 -33.58 -13.93 -20.04
N ARG A 539 -34.18 -15.07 -20.40
CA ARG A 539 -35.65 -15.23 -20.39
C ARG A 539 -36.25 -15.08 -19.00
N ARG A 540 -35.54 -15.57 -17.99
CA ARG A 540 -35.95 -15.50 -16.58
C ARG A 540 -35.74 -14.10 -16.00
N ALA A 541 -34.53 -13.54 -16.14
CA ALA A 541 -34.15 -12.25 -15.56
C ALA A 541 -34.77 -11.06 -16.29
N ARG A 542 -34.95 -11.15 -17.62
CA ARG A 542 -35.47 -10.09 -18.50
C ARG A 542 -34.78 -8.73 -18.32
N PRO A 543 -33.43 -8.66 -18.40
CA PRO A 543 -32.72 -7.38 -18.32
C PRO A 543 -33.17 -6.39 -19.39
N GLY A 544 -33.16 -5.10 -19.02
CA GLY A 544 -33.23 -3.99 -19.97
C GLY A 544 -31.96 -3.90 -20.82
N CYS A 545 -32.02 -3.09 -21.89
CA CYS A 545 -30.86 -2.83 -22.73
C CYS A 545 -29.86 -1.91 -22.03
N VAL A 546 -28.59 -2.30 -22.03
CA VAL A 546 -27.48 -1.53 -21.44
C VAL A 546 -26.60 -0.99 -22.56
N PRO A 547 -26.46 0.33 -22.74
CA PRO A 547 -25.64 0.86 -23.82
C PRO A 547 -24.16 0.48 -23.69
N ARG A 548 -23.56 0.66 -22.51
CA ARG A 548 -22.13 0.44 -22.30
C ARG A 548 -21.87 -0.31 -21.01
N ALA A 549 -21.06 -1.38 -21.09
CA ALA A 549 -20.51 -2.04 -19.92
C ALA A 549 -18.98 -1.98 -19.86
N ALA A 550 -18.44 -1.84 -18.65
CA ALA A 550 -17.03 -1.93 -18.36
C ALA A 550 -16.75 -3.05 -17.35
N VAL A 551 -15.84 -3.96 -17.69
CA VAL A 551 -15.55 -5.16 -16.89
C VAL A 551 -14.09 -5.19 -16.47
N PHE A 552 -13.84 -5.43 -15.18
CA PHE A 552 -12.53 -5.84 -14.66
C PHE A 552 -12.57 -7.35 -14.44
N THR A 553 -11.76 -8.11 -15.17
CA THR A 553 -11.79 -9.57 -15.09
C THR A 553 -10.88 -10.11 -13.98
N PRO A 554 -11.24 -11.24 -13.34
CA PRO A 554 -10.43 -11.85 -12.30
C PRO A 554 -9.20 -12.52 -12.94
N SER A 555 -8.24 -12.95 -12.11
CA SER A 555 -7.05 -13.65 -12.59
C SER A 555 -7.14 -15.19 -12.52
N ASN A 556 -8.02 -15.73 -11.68
CA ASN A 556 -8.07 -17.16 -11.35
C ASN A 556 -9.01 -18.00 -12.22
N ILE A 557 -9.95 -17.38 -12.94
CA ILE A 557 -10.95 -18.03 -13.80
C ILE A 557 -11.16 -17.27 -15.13
N PRO A 558 -10.11 -17.12 -15.95
CA PRO A 558 -10.13 -16.27 -17.15
C PRO A 558 -11.20 -16.63 -18.19
N LEU A 559 -11.34 -17.90 -18.56
CA LEU A 559 -12.31 -18.35 -19.56
C LEU A 559 -13.72 -18.29 -18.98
N TYR A 560 -13.90 -18.75 -17.75
CA TYR A 560 -15.22 -18.78 -17.14
C TYR A 560 -15.78 -17.38 -16.92
N SER A 561 -14.96 -16.44 -16.42
CA SER A 561 -15.36 -15.03 -16.31
C SER A 561 -15.62 -14.37 -17.67
N TYR A 562 -15.02 -14.87 -18.76
CA TYR A 562 -15.33 -14.43 -20.12
C TYR A 562 -16.75 -14.81 -20.54
N ALA A 563 -17.24 -16.00 -20.16
CA ALA A 563 -18.64 -16.35 -20.35
C ALA A 563 -19.56 -15.43 -19.54
N LEU A 564 -19.32 -15.34 -18.22
CA LEU A 564 -20.18 -14.63 -17.28
C LEU A 564 -20.33 -13.14 -17.61
N TYR A 565 -19.21 -12.43 -17.78
CA TYR A 565 -19.21 -10.97 -17.79
C TYR A 565 -19.15 -10.35 -19.17
N MET A 566 -18.86 -11.15 -20.22
CA MET A 566 -18.77 -10.67 -21.59
C MET A 566 -19.79 -11.35 -22.50
N LEU A 567 -19.76 -12.68 -22.64
CA LEU A 567 -20.64 -13.37 -23.59
C LEU A 567 -22.10 -13.33 -23.17
N VAL A 568 -22.44 -13.72 -21.94
CA VAL A 568 -23.82 -13.67 -21.44
C VAL A 568 -24.30 -12.21 -21.37
N ALA A 569 -23.45 -11.31 -20.86
CA ALA A 569 -23.76 -9.88 -20.79
C ALA A 569 -24.05 -9.25 -22.16
N SER A 570 -23.43 -9.77 -23.24
CA SER A 570 -23.68 -9.29 -24.60
C SER A 570 -25.11 -9.58 -25.07
N LEU A 571 -25.88 -10.45 -24.41
CA LEU A 571 -27.27 -10.69 -24.81
C LEU A 571 -28.19 -9.50 -24.49
N TYR A 572 -27.72 -8.52 -23.71
CA TYR A 572 -28.48 -7.32 -23.32
C TYR A 572 -27.65 -6.03 -23.30
N THR A 573 -26.38 -6.06 -23.73
CA THR A 573 -25.49 -4.89 -23.72
C THR A 573 -25.02 -4.50 -25.13
N ASP A 574 -25.08 -3.23 -25.54
CA ASP A 574 -24.67 -2.80 -26.88
C ASP A 574 -23.16 -2.86 -27.09
N ARG A 575 -22.37 -2.44 -26.10
CA ARG A 575 -20.90 -2.48 -26.15
C ARG A 575 -20.31 -2.87 -24.81
N ILE A 576 -19.40 -3.85 -24.82
CA ILE A 576 -18.69 -4.31 -23.63
C ILE A 576 -17.22 -4.03 -23.80
N THR A 577 -16.63 -3.29 -22.87
CA THR A 577 -15.19 -3.11 -22.77
C THR A 577 -14.68 -3.85 -21.55
N PHE A 578 -13.58 -4.58 -21.67
CA PHE A 578 -13.01 -5.28 -20.53
C PHE A 578 -11.51 -5.04 -20.40
N ARG A 579 -11.05 -5.06 -19.14
CA ARG A 579 -9.65 -4.96 -18.76
C ARG A 579 -9.24 -6.22 -18.00
N PRO A 580 -8.27 -6.99 -18.49
CA PRO A 580 -7.74 -8.12 -17.75
C PRO A 580 -6.86 -7.69 -16.58
N SER A 581 -6.74 -8.58 -15.58
CA SER A 581 -5.70 -8.47 -14.56
C SER A 581 -4.31 -8.44 -15.21
N SER A 582 -3.37 -7.71 -14.60
CA SER A 582 -1.96 -7.67 -15.05
C SER A 582 -1.34 -9.06 -15.04
N GLU A 583 -1.73 -9.90 -14.09
CA GLU A 583 -1.17 -11.23 -13.84
C GLU A 583 -1.42 -12.25 -14.96
N ILE A 584 -2.49 -12.04 -15.74
CA ILE A 584 -2.96 -13.00 -16.77
C ILE A 584 -3.32 -12.33 -18.10
N LYS A 585 -2.81 -11.11 -18.30
CA LYS A 585 -3.14 -10.27 -19.45
C LYS A 585 -2.86 -10.98 -20.78
N SER A 586 -1.77 -11.72 -20.87
CA SER A 586 -1.40 -12.44 -22.09
C SER A 586 -2.35 -13.59 -22.40
N GLN A 587 -2.79 -14.33 -21.38
CA GLN A 587 -3.73 -15.44 -21.51
C GLN A 587 -5.10 -14.92 -21.93
N MET A 588 -5.59 -13.85 -21.28
CA MET A 588 -6.87 -13.23 -21.67
C MET A 588 -6.86 -12.65 -23.07
N ARG A 589 -5.73 -12.05 -23.51
CA ARG A 589 -5.60 -11.57 -24.89
C ARG A 589 -5.71 -12.73 -25.87
N ARG A 590 -4.99 -13.83 -25.63
CA ARG A 590 -5.02 -15.01 -26.51
C ARG A 590 -6.37 -15.69 -26.53
N LEU A 591 -7.06 -15.79 -25.39
CA LEU A 591 -8.45 -16.25 -25.32
C LEU A 591 -9.37 -15.33 -26.15
N HIS A 592 -9.23 -14.02 -26.03
CA HIS A 592 -10.02 -13.07 -26.81
C HIS A 592 -9.73 -13.17 -28.31
N GLU A 593 -8.46 -13.25 -28.73
CA GLU A 593 -8.05 -13.44 -30.13
C GLU A 593 -8.59 -14.75 -30.72
N LEU A 594 -8.69 -15.80 -29.90
CA LEU A 594 -9.25 -17.09 -30.28
C LEU A 594 -10.78 -17.04 -30.45
N LEU A 595 -11.49 -16.38 -29.53
CA LEU A 595 -12.95 -16.42 -29.45
C LEU A 595 -13.64 -15.29 -30.24
N ALA A 596 -13.02 -14.12 -30.35
CA ALA A 596 -13.62 -12.95 -31.00
C ALA A 596 -14.02 -13.18 -32.47
N PRO A 597 -13.20 -13.84 -33.31
CA PRO A 597 -13.59 -14.17 -34.68
C PRO A 597 -14.78 -15.13 -34.77
N VAL A 598 -14.99 -15.94 -33.73
CA VAL A 598 -16.10 -16.92 -33.67
C VAL A 598 -17.41 -16.24 -33.29
N HIS A 599 -17.38 -15.34 -32.31
CA HIS A 599 -18.60 -14.72 -31.80
C HIS A 599 -19.04 -13.47 -32.55
N GLY A 600 -18.13 -12.63 -33.03
CA GLY A 600 -18.48 -11.36 -33.68
C GLY A 600 -19.27 -10.35 -32.81
N LEU A 601 -19.49 -10.66 -31.53
CA LEU A 601 -20.14 -9.81 -30.53
C LEU A 601 -19.32 -8.53 -30.22
N PRO A 602 -19.98 -7.46 -29.73
CA PRO A 602 -19.35 -6.16 -29.45
C PRO A 602 -18.57 -6.16 -28.12
N VAL A 603 -17.60 -7.07 -28.00
CA VAL A 603 -16.71 -7.23 -26.84
C VAL A 603 -15.33 -6.74 -27.24
N GLU A 604 -14.81 -5.76 -26.51
CA GLU A 604 -13.53 -5.10 -26.81
C GLU A 604 -12.56 -5.23 -25.63
N LEU A 605 -11.39 -5.80 -25.92
CA LEU A 605 -10.26 -5.80 -24.99
C LEU A 605 -9.62 -4.41 -24.92
N PHE A 606 -9.55 -3.83 -23.73
CA PHE A 606 -8.97 -2.51 -23.53
C PHE A 606 -7.59 -2.59 -22.89
N ASP A 607 -6.54 -2.43 -23.70
CA ASP A 607 -5.15 -2.55 -23.28
C ASP A 607 -4.56 -1.24 -22.70
N LEU A 608 -5.24 -0.67 -21.69
CA LEU A 608 -4.75 0.51 -20.99
C LEU A 608 -4.44 0.23 -19.51
N SER A 609 -3.62 1.08 -18.90
CA SER A 609 -3.40 1.04 -17.45
C SER A 609 -4.71 1.27 -16.70
N GLN A 610 -4.88 0.69 -15.50
CA GLN A 610 -6.09 0.77 -14.69
C GLN A 610 -6.65 2.20 -14.58
N ARG A 611 -5.78 3.20 -14.32
CA ARG A 611 -6.18 4.62 -14.24
C ARG A 611 -6.88 5.10 -15.52
N LYS A 612 -6.36 4.77 -16.70
CA LYS A 612 -6.94 5.19 -17.98
C LYS A 612 -8.26 4.48 -18.27
N PHE A 613 -8.37 3.20 -17.88
CA PHE A 613 -9.63 2.46 -17.97
C PHE A 613 -10.71 3.08 -17.05
N VAL A 614 -10.32 3.46 -15.82
CA VAL A 614 -11.20 4.16 -14.87
C VAL A 614 -11.63 5.54 -15.37
N THR A 615 -10.72 6.34 -15.92
CA THR A 615 -11.05 7.70 -16.38
C THR A 615 -11.69 7.76 -17.77
N GLY A 616 -11.79 6.63 -18.47
CA GLY A 616 -12.37 6.51 -19.82
C GLY A 616 -13.56 5.54 -19.80
N PRO A 617 -13.39 4.28 -20.27
CA PRO A 617 -14.49 3.31 -20.39
C PRO A 617 -15.39 3.17 -19.16
N VAL A 618 -14.84 3.21 -17.95
CA VAL A 618 -15.64 3.10 -16.71
C VAL A 618 -16.49 4.35 -16.46
N ARG A 619 -16.01 5.56 -16.78
CA ARG A 619 -16.82 6.79 -16.66
C ARG A 619 -17.95 6.86 -17.67
N GLU A 620 -17.78 6.16 -18.79
CA GLU A 620 -18.76 6.12 -19.86
C GLU A 620 -19.73 4.94 -19.71
N ALA A 621 -19.45 3.94 -18.88
CA ALA A 621 -20.28 2.75 -18.77
C ALA A 621 -21.55 2.99 -17.93
N ASP A 622 -22.65 2.36 -18.32
CA ASP A 622 -23.89 2.32 -17.54
C ASP A 622 -23.87 1.14 -16.55
N LEU A 623 -23.12 0.09 -16.89
CA LEU A 623 -22.91 -1.11 -16.07
C LEU A 623 -21.41 -1.37 -15.85
N ILE A 624 -21.00 -1.53 -14.60
CA ILE A 624 -19.62 -1.82 -14.24
C ILE A 624 -19.58 -3.12 -13.45
N ALA A 625 -18.84 -4.11 -13.95
CA ALA A 625 -18.54 -5.33 -13.19
C ALA A 625 -17.08 -5.28 -12.73
N PHE A 626 -16.87 -5.26 -11.41
CA PHE A 626 -15.54 -5.19 -10.82
C PHE A 626 -15.24 -6.48 -10.05
N THR A 627 -14.17 -7.17 -10.46
CA THR A 627 -13.58 -8.26 -9.67
C THR A 627 -12.27 -7.80 -9.02
N GLY A 628 -12.00 -8.29 -7.81
CA GLY A 628 -10.74 -8.04 -7.11
C GLY A 628 -10.92 -7.55 -5.66
N ASN A 629 -10.02 -6.68 -5.20
CA ASN A 629 -10.00 -6.24 -3.81
C ASN A 629 -11.09 -5.20 -3.51
N TYR A 630 -11.77 -5.36 -2.38
CA TYR A 630 -12.77 -4.43 -1.85
C TYR A 630 -12.30 -2.97 -1.78
N SER A 631 -11.07 -2.69 -1.35
CA SER A 631 -10.58 -1.30 -1.26
C SER A 631 -10.46 -0.63 -2.63
N HIS A 632 -10.04 -1.37 -3.65
CA HIS A 632 -9.99 -0.88 -5.03
C HIS A 632 -11.40 -0.72 -5.61
N ALA A 633 -12.31 -1.64 -5.29
CA ALA A 633 -13.71 -1.53 -5.68
C ALA A 633 -14.35 -0.25 -5.12
N GLU A 634 -14.15 0.06 -3.82
CA GLU A 634 -14.62 1.30 -3.22
C GLU A 634 -14.00 2.53 -3.89
N THR A 635 -12.71 2.51 -4.19
CA THR A 635 -12.02 3.62 -4.88
C THR A 635 -12.62 3.88 -6.27
N VAL A 636 -12.97 2.82 -7.01
CA VAL A 636 -13.63 2.95 -8.32
C VAL A 636 -15.06 3.47 -8.13
N ARG A 637 -15.84 2.85 -7.23
CA ARG A 637 -17.24 3.18 -6.95
C ARG A 637 -17.42 4.64 -6.52
N GLU A 638 -16.58 5.16 -5.64
CA GLU A 638 -16.64 6.56 -5.17
C GLU A 638 -16.45 7.57 -6.31
N GLY A 639 -15.87 7.16 -7.43
CA GLY A 639 -15.70 7.98 -8.62
C GLY A 639 -16.83 7.88 -9.65
N LEU A 640 -17.87 7.08 -9.40
CA LEU A 640 -18.99 6.85 -10.31
C LEU A 640 -20.14 7.84 -10.08
N ALA A 641 -20.91 8.09 -11.12
CA ALA A 641 -22.17 8.83 -11.06
C ALA A 641 -23.31 7.95 -10.49
N GLU A 642 -24.36 8.60 -9.96
CA GLU A 642 -25.46 7.91 -9.28
C GLU A 642 -26.32 7.03 -10.21
N ASP A 643 -26.29 7.30 -11.51
CA ASP A 643 -26.99 6.56 -12.56
C ASP A 643 -26.19 5.38 -13.14
N GLN A 644 -24.97 5.14 -12.64
CA GLN A 644 -24.16 3.98 -13.04
C GLN A 644 -24.40 2.80 -12.09
N LEU A 645 -24.73 1.63 -12.65
CA LEU A 645 -24.87 0.39 -11.89
C LEU A 645 -23.49 -0.27 -11.70
N PHE A 646 -23.04 -0.36 -10.46
CA PHE A 646 -21.77 -0.99 -10.10
C PHE A 646 -21.99 -2.31 -9.38
N LEU A 647 -21.37 -3.39 -9.88
CA LEU A 647 -21.41 -4.73 -9.33
C LEU A 647 -20.02 -5.13 -8.87
N PHE A 648 -19.88 -5.38 -7.57
CA PHE A 648 -18.63 -5.85 -6.98
C PHE A 648 -18.69 -7.37 -6.74
N PHE A 649 -17.84 -8.09 -7.46
CA PHE A 649 -17.60 -9.52 -7.31
C PHE A 649 -16.25 -9.71 -6.59
N GLY A 650 -16.28 -9.62 -5.26
CA GLY A 650 -15.11 -9.71 -4.42
C GLY A 650 -14.87 -11.13 -3.89
N ARG A 651 -14.37 -11.16 -2.65
CA ARG A 651 -14.07 -12.39 -1.90
C ARG A 651 -14.53 -12.26 -0.46
N GLY A 652 -14.90 -13.37 0.14
CA GLY A 652 -15.34 -13.44 1.52
C GLY A 652 -14.53 -14.42 2.34
N ILE A 653 -14.88 -14.53 3.62
CA ILE A 653 -14.51 -15.67 4.43
C ILE A 653 -15.50 -16.79 4.11
N ASN A 654 -14.98 -17.98 3.80
CA ASN A 654 -15.78 -19.16 3.52
C ASN A 654 -15.64 -20.22 4.62
N PRO A 655 -16.49 -20.23 5.68
CA PRO A 655 -16.40 -21.23 6.73
C PRO A 655 -16.74 -22.63 6.22
N PHE A 656 -15.90 -23.61 6.58
CA PHE A 656 -16.18 -25.03 6.39
C PHE A 656 -16.43 -25.67 7.76
N VAL A 657 -17.64 -26.10 8.05
CA VAL A 657 -18.04 -26.64 9.36
C VAL A 657 -18.26 -28.14 9.25
N ILE A 658 -17.60 -28.88 10.14
CA ILE A 658 -17.77 -30.31 10.32
C ILE A 658 -18.66 -30.52 11.54
N ALA A 659 -19.86 -31.06 11.36
CA ALA A 659 -20.73 -31.43 12.47
C ALA A 659 -20.25 -32.73 13.14
N PRO A 660 -20.68 -33.03 14.39
CA PRO A 660 -20.24 -34.22 15.11
C PRO A 660 -20.51 -35.55 14.39
N ASP A 661 -21.60 -35.63 13.61
CA ASP A 661 -22.03 -36.81 12.86
C ASP A 661 -21.55 -36.83 11.40
N ALA A 662 -20.70 -35.87 11.00
CA ALA A 662 -20.22 -35.76 9.62
C ALA A 662 -19.42 -37.00 9.18
N ASP A 663 -19.57 -37.36 7.90
CA ASP A 663 -18.64 -38.25 7.21
C ASP A 663 -17.32 -37.50 6.96
N LEU A 664 -16.30 -37.80 7.75
CA LEU A 664 -15.00 -37.13 7.63
C LEU A 664 -14.25 -37.50 6.35
N THR A 665 -14.46 -38.70 5.79
CA THR A 665 -13.80 -39.09 4.55
C THR A 665 -14.28 -38.20 3.41
N ARG A 666 -15.60 -38.02 3.32
CA ARG A 666 -16.21 -37.08 2.39
C ARG A 666 -15.77 -35.64 2.66
N ALA A 667 -15.82 -35.20 3.91
CA ALA A 667 -15.42 -33.83 4.27
C ALA A 667 -13.96 -33.53 3.91
N VAL A 668 -13.04 -34.48 4.14
CA VAL A 668 -11.61 -34.38 3.75
C VAL A 668 -11.45 -34.31 2.24
N HIS A 669 -12.14 -35.18 1.49
CA HIS A 669 -12.12 -35.12 0.02
C HIS A 669 -12.60 -33.76 -0.48
N ASP A 670 -13.76 -33.30 0.01
CA ASP A 670 -14.40 -32.10 -0.50
C ASP A 670 -13.67 -30.83 -0.08
N VAL A 671 -13.19 -30.72 1.17
CA VAL A 671 -12.36 -29.58 1.62
C VAL A 671 -11.06 -29.50 0.84
N THR A 672 -10.45 -30.65 0.51
CA THR A 672 -9.22 -30.70 -0.29
C THR A 672 -9.49 -30.26 -1.71
N LYS A 673 -10.52 -30.81 -2.35
CA LYS A 673 -10.95 -30.45 -3.71
C LYS A 673 -11.17 -28.95 -3.87
N ILE A 674 -11.92 -28.32 -2.96
CA ILE A 674 -12.21 -26.88 -3.06
C ILE A 674 -11.02 -26.01 -2.65
N ARG A 675 -10.26 -26.38 -1.60
CA ARG A 675 -9.12 -25.60 -1.12
C ARG A 675 -7.91 -25.70 -2.04
N LEU A 676 -7.81 -26.76 -2.84
CA LEU A 676 -6.76 -26.95 -3.85
C LEU A 676 -7.22 -26.63 -5.27
N TYR A 677 -8.45 -26.16 -5.46
CA TYR A 677 -8.86 -25.64 -6.77
C TYR A 677 -7.90 -24.51 -7.17
N ASN A 678 -7.33 -24.61 -8.38
CA ASN A 678 -6.23 -23.78 -8.84
C ASN A 678 -5.01 -23.72 -7.88
N SER A 679 -4.65 -24.85 -7.27
CA SER A 679 -3.59 -24.94 -6.24
C SER A 679 -3.85 -24.04 -5.02
N GLY A 680 -5.12 -23.77 -4.71
CA GLY A 680 -5.56 -22.88 -3.64
C GLY A 680 -5.57 -21.40 -3.97
N GLN A 681 -5.53 -21.08 -5.26
CA GLN A 681 -5.59 -19.71 -5.77
C GLN A 681 -7.00 -19.32 -6.23
N ASP A 682 -8.03 -19.73 -5.49
CA ASP A 682 -9.43 -19.49 -5.81
C ASP A 682 -10.23 -18.89 -4.65
N CYS A 683 -11.16 -17.98 -4.97
CA CYS A 683 -11.96 -17.23 -4.00
C CYS A 683 -13.02 -18.08 -3.27
N PHE A 684 -13.33 -19.29 -3.75
CA PHE A 684 -14.26 -20.21 -3.07
C PHE A 684 -13.57 -21.14 -2.08
N GLY A 685 -12.23 -21.15 -2.05
CA GLY A 685 -11.47 -21.91 -1.07
C GLY A 685 -11.89 -21.57 0.37
N PRO A 686 -12.08 -22.56 1.26
CA PRO A 686 -12.39 -22.31 2.66
C PRO A 686 -11.17 -21.70 3.36
N ASP A 687 -11.38 -20.58 4.06
CA ASP A 687 -10.32 -19.91 4.82
C ASP A 687 -10.12 -20.53 6.20
N VAL A 688 -11.17 -21.19 6.71
CA VAL A 688 -11.22 -21.79 8.03
C VAL A 688 -12.11 -23.04 8.03
N VAL A 689 -11.61 -24.08 8.68
CA VAL A 689 -12.30 -25.33 8.92
C VAL A 689 -12.59 -25.45 10.41
N PHE A 690 -13.85 -25.60 10.79
CA PHE A 690 -14.25 -25.83 12.18
C PHE A 690 -14.56 -27.32 12.38
N ALA A 691 -13.78 -27.99 13.22
CA ALA A 691 -13.96 -29.39 13.59
C ALA A 691 -14.29 -29.52 15.09
N PRO A 692 -15.18 -30.45 15.48
CA PRO A 692 -15.54 -30.61 16.88
C PRO A 692 -14.35 -31.19 17.64
N GLN A 693 -14.06 -30.67 18.84
CA GLN A 693 -12.84 -31.01 19.60
C GLN A 693 -12.62 -32.52 19.79
N GLY A 694 -13.69 -33.32 19.90
CA GLY A 694 -13.60 -34.78 20.01
C GLY A 694 -13.25 -35.52 18.71
N ARG A 695 -13.25 -34.84 17.56
CA ARG A 695 -12.93 -35.39 16.23
C ARG A 695 -11.85 -34.59 15.48
N THR A 696 -11.30 -33.53 16.06
CA THR A 696 -10.32 -32.67 15.39
C THR A 696 -9.06 -33.44 15.01
N GLU A 697 -8.51 -34.26 15.92
CA GLU A 697 -7.31 -35.07 15.64
C GLU A 697 -7.58 -36.10 14.53
N GLU A 698 -8.71 -36.83 14.62
CA GLU A 698 -9.15 -37.77 13.58
C GLU A 698 -9.23 -37.09 12.20
N PHE A 699 -9.84 -35.90 12.14
CA PHE A 699 -9.93 -35.13 10.91
C PHE A 699 -8.56 -34.64 10.40
N VAL A 700 -7.70 -34.12 11.28
CA VAL A 700 -6.35 -33.64 10.91
C VAL A 700 -5.49 -34.79 10.40
N ASP A 701 -5.57 -35.97 11.01
CA ASP A 701 -4.83 -37.17 10.58
C ASP A 701 -5.30 -37.67 9.21
N LEU A 702 -6.63 -37.74 8.99
CA LEU A 702 -7.20 -38.11 7.70
C LEU A 702 -6.83 -37.10 6.61
N LEU A 703 -6.95 -35.81 6.91
CA LEU A 703 -6.56 -34.73 6.00
C LEU A 703 -5.07 -34.83 5.65
N SER A 704 -4.20 -34.96 6.65
CA SER A 704 -2.75 -35.05 6.45
C SER A 704 -2.35 -36.29 5.64
N THR A 705 -3.01 -37.43 5.88
CA THR A 705 -2.81 -38.66 5.09
C THR A 705 -3.21 -38.44 3.64
N HIS A 706 -4.37 -37.83 3.41
CA HIS A 706 -4.84 -37.53 2.06
C HIS A 706 -3.91 -36.53 1.35
N LEU A 707 -3.52 -35.44 2.00
CA LEU A 707 -2.60 -34.45 1.45
C LEU A 707 -1.21 -35.03 1.10
N THR A 708 -0.72 -35.98 1.90
CA THR A 708 0.54 -36.70 1.61
C THR A 708 0.46 -37.53 0.33
N SER A 709 -0.73 -38.04 -0.01
CA SER A 709 -0.93 -38.84 -1.22
C SER A 709 -0.99 -38.02 -2.51
N LEU A 710 -1.12 -36.69 -2.40
CA LEU A 710 -1.28 -35.80 -3.55
C LEU A 710 0.02 -35.60 -4.30
N ARG A 711 -0.07 -35.64 -5.63
CA ARG A 711 1.03 -35.45 -6.55
C ARG A 711 1.14 -33.99 -6.97
N PHE A 712 2.27 -33.38 -6.62
CA PHE A 712 2.69 -32.12 -7.24
C PHE A 712 3.21 -32.39 -8.66
N GLY A 713 2.84 -31.54 -9.61
CA GLY A 713 3.36 -31.61 -10.98
C GLY A 713 3.27 -30.28 -11.71
N HIS A 714 3.76 -30.25 -12.95
CA HIS A 714 3.56 -29.11 -13.83
C HIS A 714 2.07 -28.93 -14.14
N ASN A 715 1.66 -27.70 -14.44
CA ASN A 715 0.25 -27.41 -14.69
C ASN A 715 -0.34 -28.19 -15.88
N ASN A 716 0.47 -28.51 -16.90
CA ASN A 716 0.03 -29.28 -18.07
C ASN A 716 0.03 -30.81 -17.85
N ASP A 717 0.41 -31.28 -16.67
CA ASP A 717 0.43 -32.70 -16.33
C ASP A 717 -0.97 -33.15 -15.87
N PRO A 718 -1.67 -33.99 -16.65
CA PRO A 718 -3.05 -34.39 -16.36
C PRO A 718 -3.17 -35.26 -15.10
N ALA A 719 -2.08 -35.81 -14.59
CA ALA A 719 -2.10 -36.62 -13.38
C ALA A 719 -1.53 -35.87 -12.15
N ALA A 720 -1.30 -34.56 -12.24
CA ALA A 720 -0.98 -33.72 -11.09
C ALA A 720 -2.25 -33.31 -10.34
N ASP A 721 -2.23 -33.48 -9.01
CA ASP A 721 -3.33 -33.10 -8.13
C ASP A 721 -3.28 -31.60 -7.76
N TYR A 722 -2.08 -31.01 -7.77
CA TYR A 722 -1.87 -29.57 -7.62
C TYR A 722 -0.57 -29.16 -8.31
N GLY A 723 -0.48 -27.87 -8.63
CA GLY A 723 0.60 -27.29 -9.42
C GLY A 723 1.29 -26.11 -8.75
N PRO A 724 2.25 -25.48 -9.45
CA PRO A 724 2.93 -24.27 -8.99
C PRO A 724 1.96 -23.12 -8.68
N ILE A 725 2.32 -22.30 -7.70
CA ILE A 725 1.67 -21.01 -7.46
C ILE A 725 2.03 -20.06 -8.61
N HIS A 726 1.01 -19.45 -9.22
CA HIS A 726 1.18 -18.56 -10.37
C HIS A 726 1.51 -17.12 -9.97
N TYR A 727 0.98 -16.65 -8.84
CA TYR A 727 1.13 -15.26 -8.40
C TYR A 727 2.28 -15.09 -7.39
N ASP A 728 3.21 -14.18 -7.66
CA ASP A 728 4.32 -13.90 -6.74
C ASP A 728 3.83 -13.38 -5.38
N SER A 729 2.79 -12.53 -5.40
CA SER A 729 2.17 -12.03 -4.16
C SER A 729 1.58 -13.15 -3.31
N ALA A 730 0.99 -14.18 -3.93
CA ALA A 730 0.46 -15.33 -3.21
C ALA A 730 1.58 -16.17 -2.58
N LEU A 731 2.68 -16.38 -3.30
CA LEU A 731 3.85 -17.10 -2.81
C LEU A 731 4.51 -16.37 -1.62
N VAL A 732 4.71 -15.05 -1.74
CA VAL A 732 5.28 -14.21 -0.67
C VAL A 732 4.36 -14.16 0.54
N ASN A 733 3.06 -13.88 0.34
CA ASN A 733 2.09 -13.81 1.43
C ASN A 733 1.98 -15.15 2.16
N CYS A 734 1.98 -16.26 1.43
CA CYS A 734 1.97 -17.59 2.02
C CYS A 734 3.25 -17.86 2.83
N SER A 735 4.42 -17.51 2.30
CA SER A 735 5.70 -17.63 3.02
C SER A 735 5.68 -16.85 4.33
N ASP A 736 5.31 -15.57 4.29
CA ASP A 736 5.21 -14.72 5.48
C ASP A 736 4.20 -15.27 6.51
N TYR A 737 3.08 -15.79 6.01
CA TYR A 737 2.05 -16.39 6.85
C TYR A 737 2.57 -17.64 7.56
N LEU A 738 3.16 -18.58 6.83
CA LEU A 738 3.68 -19.84 7.40
C LEU A 738 4.83 -19.60 8.37
N VAL A 739 5.73 -18.65 8.08
CA VAL A 739 6.83 -18.27 9.00
C VAL A 739 6.27 -17.77 10.34
N ARG A 740 5.21 -16.95 10.33
CA ARG A 740 4.59 -16.44 11.56
C ARG A 740 3.82 -17.50 12.33
N GLN A 741 3.33 -18.54 11.64
CA GLN A 741 2.51 -19.61 12.22
C GLN A 741 3.25 -20.94 12.35
N VAL A 742 4.59 -20.94 12.34
CA VAL A 742 5.40 -22.16 12.32
C VAL A 742 5.08 -23.13 13.47
N SER A 743 4.77 -22.63 14.66
CA SER A 743 4.41 -23.45 15.83
C SER A 743 3.05 -24.16 15.70
N ARG A 744 2.22 -23.73 14.76
CA ARG A 744 0.87 -24.24 14.51
C ARG A 744 0.82 -25.27 13.37
N ILE A 745 1.91 -25.41 12.62
CA ILE A 745 2.01 -26.38 11.52
C ILE A 745 1.91 -27.80 12.09
N ARG A 746 0.97 -28.57 11.56
CA ARG A 746 0.78 -30.00 11.85
C ARG A 746 1.17 -30.89 10.67
N HIS A 747 1.02 -30.37 9.45
CA HIS A 747 1.39 -31.06 8.22
C HIS A 747 1.89 -30.04 7.19
N GLY A 748 2.83 -30.45 6.34
CA GLY A 748 3.40 -29.62 5.27
C GLY A 748 4.36 -28.54 5.78
N GLY A 749 4.20 -27.33 5.25
CA GLY A 749 4.98 -26.15 5.64
C GLY A 749 6.22 -25.90 4.77
N ARG A 750 6.47 -26.70 3.74
CA ARG A 750 7.59 -26.51 2.82
C ARG A 750 7.18 -25.63 1.64
N ILE A 751 8.07 -24.70 1.31
CA ILE A 751 7.99 -23.88 0.10
C ILE A 751 9.27 -24.10 -0.70
N ASP A 752 9.12 -24.52 -1.95
CA ASP A 752 10.20 -24.55 -2.92
C ASP A 752 9.98 -23.41 -3.92
N LEU A 753 10.82 -22.38 -3.81
CA LEU A 753 10.71 -21.18 -4.63
C LEU A 753 11.07 -21.44 -6.10
N LEU A 754 11.93 -22.41 -6.40
CA LEU A 754 12.36 -22.71 -7.78
C LEU A 754 11.22 -23.35 -8.57
N SER A 755 10.56 -24.34 -7.98
CA SER A 755 9.39 -24.98 -8.58
C SER A 755 8.09 -24.23 -8.30
N ARG A 756 8.14 -23.12 -7.54
CA ARG A 756 6.99 -22.36 -7.03
C ARG A 756 5.98 -23.27 -6.32
N ARG A 757 6.46 -24.35 -5.71
CA ARG A 757 5.66 -25.33 -4.98
C ARG A 757 5.44 -24.83 -3.56
N VAL A 758 4.17 -24.70 -3.17
CA VAL A 758 3.77 -24.64 -1.77
C VAL A 758 3.19 -26.00 -1.41
N GLU A 759 3.80 -26.69 -0.45
CA GLU A 759 3.25 -27.94 0.05
C GLU A 759 1.91 -27.68 0.77
N PRO A 760 0.85 -28.45 0.49
CA PRO A 760 -0.40 -28.34 1.22
C PRO A 760 -0.16 -28.39 2.73
N THR A 761 -0.58 -27.34 3.44
CA THR A 761 -0.15 -27.11 4.82
C THR A 761 -1.35 -27.04 5.75
N VAL A 762 -1.34 -27.84 6.82
CA VAL A 762 -2.39 -27.85 7.84
C VAL A 762 -1.90 -27.11 9.08
N LEU A 763 -2.66 -26.11 9.51
CA LEU A 763 -2.43 -25.33 10.71
C LEU A 763 -3.54 -25.62 11.71
N LEU A 764 -3.16 -25.94 12.96
CA LEU A 764 -4.12 -26.18 14.04
C LEU A 764 -4.20 -24.96 14.97
N TRP A 765 -5.44 -24.50 15.19
CA TRP A 765 -5.78 -23.32 15.97
C TRP A 765 -6.71 -23.67 17.13
N ASP A 766 -6.56 -22.95 18.23
CA ASP A 766 -7.50 -22.99 19.34
C ASP A 766 -8.75 -22.17 19.05
N PHE A 767 -9.88 -22.53 19.67
CA PHE A 767 -11.16 -21.87 19.40
C PHE A 767 -11.14 -20.36 19.68
N ASP A 768 -10.35 -19.90 20.64
CA ASP A 768 -10.31 -18.49 21.02
C ASP A 768 -9.17 -17.71 20.33
N ASP A 769 -8.39 -18.37 19.47
CA ASP A 769 -7.33 -17.71 18.71
C ASP A 769 -7.90 -16.67 17.73
N LYS A 770 -7.21 -15.52 17.66
CA LYS A 770 -7.42 -14.53 16.61
C LYS A 770 -6.69 -15.00 15.34
N ILE A 771 -7.41 -15.74 14.51
CA ILE A 771 -6.90 -16.22 13.23
C ILE A 771 -6.83 -15.03 12.26
N PRO A 772 -5.67 -14.75 11.67
CA PRO A 772 -5.54 -13.77 10.60
C PRO A 772 -6.12 -14.38 9.32
N LEU A 773 -7.46 -14.44 9.22
CA LEU A 773 -8.21 -14.89 8.03
C LEU A 773 -8.19 -13.81 6.94
N ASP A 774 -7.03 -13.21 6.73
CA ASP A 774 -6.76 -12.51 5.48
C ASP A 774 -6.68 -13.59 4.41
N GLU A 775 -7.36 -13.35 3.29
CA GLU A 775 -7.47 -14.30 2.20
C GLU A 775 -6.08 -14.77 1.75
N MET A 776 -5.91 -16.08 1.73
CA MET A 776 -4.65 -16.72 1.43
C MET A 776 -4.81 -17.48 0.13
N PHE A 777 -4.21 -17.01 -0.97
CA PHE A 777 -4.21 -17.69 -2.27
C PHE A 777 -3.18 -18.83 -2.29
N ALA A 778 -3.29 -19.78 -1.36
CA ALA A 778 -2.34 -20.87 -1.21
C ALA A 778 -3.03 -22.13 -0.67
N PRO A 779 -2.40 -23.32 -0.78
CA PRO A 779 -2.96 -24.58 -0.32
C PRO A 779 -2.82 -24.73 1.21
N VAL A 780 -3.39 -23.80 1.98
CA VAL A 780 -3.28 -23.78 3.44
C VAL A 780 -4.64 -23.99 4.09
N PHE A 781 -4.68 -24.88 5.09
CA PHE A 781 -5.87 -25.32 5.78
C PHE A 781 -5.80 -24.88 7.24
N ASN A 782 -6.58 -23.86 7.62
CA ASN A 782 -6.69 -23.43 9.01
C ASN A 782 -7.78 -24.25 9.73
N VAL A 783 -7.38 -25.23 10.52
CA VAL A 783 -8.29 -26.08 11.28
C VAL A 783 -8.44 -25.54 12.70
N VAL A 784 -9.68 -25.36 13.14
CA VAL A 784 -10.05 -24.83 14.45
C VAL A 784 -10.86 -25.88 15.19
N ALA A 785 -10.38 -26.29 16.36
CA ALA A 785 -11.16 -27.15 17.26
C ALA A 785 -12.26 -26.31 17.95
N TYR A 786 -13.53 -26.72 17.86
CA TYR A 786 -14.62 -26.10 18.62
C TYR A 786 -15.20 -27.06 19.66
N HIS A 787 -15.45 -26.54 20.86
CA HIS A 787 -15.91 -27.33 22.01
C HIS A 787 -17.41 -27.16 22.29
N SER A 788 -18.08 -26.23 21.61
CA SER A 788 -19.50 -25.93 21.81
C SER A 788 -20.13 -25.43 20.52
N ALA A 789 -21.15 -26.13 20.02
CA ALA A 789 -21.93 -25.70 18.85
C ALA A 789 -22.57 -24.31 19.05
N ARG A 790 -23.00 -23.96 20.28
CA ARG A 790 -23.49 -22.60 20.61
C ARG A 790 -22.44 -21.52 20.35
N ARG A 791 -21.27 -21.62 21.00
CA ARG A 791 -20.14 -20.70 20.80
C ARG A 791 -19.68 -20.64 19.33
N LEU A 792 -19.67 -21.77 18.61
CA LEU A 792 -19.38 -21.79 17.17
C LEU A 792 -20.35 -20.87 16.42
N ARG A 793 -21.66 -21.06 16.62
CA ARG A 793 -22.69 -20.22 16.00
C ARG A 793 -22.57 -18.74 16.36
N GLU A 794 -22.24 -18.42 17.62
CA GLU A 794 -21.97 -17.03 18.05
C GLU A 794 -20.79 -16.41 17.30
N ARG A 795 -19.71 -17.18 17.11
CA ARG A 795 -18.54 -16.74 16.33
C ARG A 795 -18.91 -16.53 14.86
N LEU A 796 -19.62 -17.47 14.25
CA LEU A 796 -20.05 -17.40 12.84
C LEU A 796 -21.06 -16.26 12.59
N ALA A 797 -21.86 -15.90 13.59
CA ALA A 797 -22.80 -14.77 13.53
C ALA A 797 -22.14 -13.40 13.78
N SER A 798 -20.86 -13.36 14.17
CA SER A 798 -20.19 -12.11 14.50
C SER A 798 -20.02 -11.19 13.28
N PRO A 799 -19.90 -9.85 13.47
CA PRO A 799 -19.64 -8.91 12.38
C PRO A 799 -18.40 -9.25 11.56
N TYR A 800 -17.38 -9.86 12.20
CA TYR A 800 -16.15 -10.31 11.55
C TYR A 800 -16.44 -11.25 10.37
N PHE A 801 -17.32 -12.24 10.55
CA PHE A 801 -17.76 -13.15 9.49
C PHE A 801 -18.86 -12.52 8.64
N GLY A 802 -19.84 -11.86 9.28
CA GLY A 802 -21.01 -11.31 8.60
C GLY A 802 -20.70 -10.28 7.51
N GLU A 803 -19.75 -9.36 7.73
CA GLU A 803 -19.37 -8.36 6.72
C GLU A 803 -18.60 -8.96 5.54
N ARG A 804 -18.00 -10.13 5.71
CA ARG A 804 -17.21 -10.85 4.70
C ARG A 804 -17.88 -12.14 4.24
N ALA A 805 -19.18 -12.29 4.47
CA ALA A 805 -19.89 -13.51 4.14
C ALA A 805 -20.06 -13.65 2.61
N LEU A 806 -19.41 -14.67 2.03
CA LEU A 806 -19.60 -15.07 0.63
C LEU A 806 -20.32 -16.42 0.58
N GLY A 807 -19.62 -17.51 0.88
CA GLY A 807 -20.18 -18.85 0.93
C GLY A 807 -19.84 -19.57 2.23
N ALA A 808 -20.53 -20.66 2.53
CA ALA A 808 -20.23 -21.51 3.67
C ALA A 808 -20.60 -22.96 3.36
N MET A 809 -19.91 -23.91 3.98
CA MET A 809 -20.14 -25.33 3.78
C MET A 809 -20.33 -26.01 5.13
N VAL A 810 -21.36 -26.84 5.26
CA VAL A 810 -21.65 -27.61 6.48
C VAL A 810 -21.74 -29.09 6.12
N TYR A 811 -20.94 -29.93 6.77
CA TYR A 811 -20.95 -31.38 6.60
C TYR A 811 -21.54 -32.05 7.83
N GLY A 812 -22.42 -33.03 7.64
CA GLY A 812 -23.23 -33.66 8.70
C GLY A 812 -24.56 -32.94 8.97
N ASN A 813 -25.24 -33.30 10.07
CA ASN A 813 -26.57 -32.79 10.42
C ASN A 813 -26.49 -31.71 11.51
N ASP A 814 -26.36 -30.44 11.10
CA ASP A 814 -26.41 -29.28 12.01
C ASP A 814 -27.30 -28.15 11.44
N PRO A 815 -28.64 -28.32 11.52
CA PRO A 815 -29.60 -27.36 10.94
C PRO A 815 -29.51 -25.98 11.60
N ASP A 816 -29.10 -25.89 12.87
CA ASP A 816 -28.95 -24.63 13.59
C ASP A 816 -27.78 -23.81 13.03
N THR A 817 -26.65 -24.47 12.76
CA THR A 817 -25.48 -23.79 12.18
C THR A 817 -25.76 -23.40 10.72
N VAL A 818 -26.45 -24.25 9.96
CA VAL A 818 -26.95 -23.90 8.62
C VAL A 818 -27.84 -22.66 8.69
N ALA A 819 -28.81 -22.61 9.60
CA ALA A 819 -29.70 -21.47 9.76
C ALA A 819 -28.96 -20.17 10.13
N VAL A 820 -27.87 -20.24 10.90
CA VAL A 820 -27.03 -19.08 11.23
C VAL A 820 -26.24 -18.61 10.01
N LEU A 821 -25.59 -19.52 9.30
CA LEU A 821 -24.77 -19.18 8.13
C LEU A 821 -25.63 -18.63 6.99
N SER A 822 -26.78 -19.25 6.71
CA SER A 822 -27.68 -18.87 5.61
C SER A 822 -28.32 -17.49 5.76
N LYS A 823 -28.21 -16.85 6.93
CA LYS A 823 -28.60 -15.43 7.08
C LYS A 823 -27.70 -14.49 6.28
N ARG A 824 -26.45 -14.88 6.01
CA ARG A 824 -25.43 -14.01 5.41
C ARG A 824 -24.57 -14.69 4.34
N HIS A 825 -24.43 -16.01 4.34
CA HIS A 825 -23.63 -16.76 3.37
C HIS A 825 -24.53 -17.54 2.41
N HIS A 826 -24.01 -17.84 1.23
CA HIS A 826 -24.51 -18.95 0.43
C HIS A 826 -24.10 -20.27 1.09
N THR A 827 -25.03 -20.96 1.75
CA THR A 827 -24.71 -22.15 2.56
C THR A 827 -24.98 -23.44 1.79
N CYS A 828 -23.94 -24.25 1.61
CA CYS A 828 -23.99 -25.60 1.06
C CYS A 828 -24.01 -26.64 2.20
N VAL A 829 -24.79 -27.72 2.01
CA VAL A 829 -24.87 -28.83 2.97
C VAL A 829 -24.41 -30.12 2.30
N ASN A 830 -23.32 -30.71 2.80
CA ASN A 830 -22.67 -31.89 2.24
C ASN A 830 -22.32 -31.76 0.75
N HIS A 831 -21.95 -30.58 0.29
CA HIS A 831 -21.39 -30.34 -1.05
C HIS A 831 -20.58 -29.04 -1.03
N THR A 832 -19.78 -28.81 -2.06
CA THR A 832 -18.88 -27.65 -2.15
C THR A 832 -19.54 -26.45 -2.82
N LEU A 833 -19.00 -25.24 -2.60
CA LEU A 833 -19.43 -24.04 -3.34
C LEU A 833 -19.21 -24.18 -4.85
N LEU A 834 -18.16 -24.90 -5.28
CA LEU A 834 -17.89 -25.21 -6.69
C LEU A 834 -19.02 -26.03 -7.35
N GLU A 835 -19.75 -26.83 -6.57
CA GLU A 835 -20.87 -27.64 -7.07
C GLU A 835 -22.20 -26.88 -7.02
N ALA A 836 -22.30 -25.84 -6.19
CA ALA A 836 -23.49 -25.02 -6.06
C ALA A 836 -23.53 -23.85 -7.06
N GLU A 837 -22.37 -23.37 -7.49
CA GLU A 837 -22.25 -22.29 -8.46
C GLU A 837 -22.48 -22.83 -9.87
N ASP A 838 -23.44 -22.24 -10.60
CA ASP A 838 -23.88 -22.70 -11.93
C ASP A 838 -23.71 -21.66 -13.04
N GLY A 839 -23.21 -20.47 -12.70
CA GLY A 839 -22.94 -19.36 -13.62
C GLY A 839 -24.17 -18.64 -14.17
N ASN A 840 -25.36 -19.22 -14.03
CA ASN A 840 -26.59 -18.66 -14.57
C ASN A 840 -27.62 -18.31 -13.49
N ARG A 841 -27.27 -18.39 -12.20
CA ARG A 841 -28.12 -17.97 -11.07
C ARG A 841 -27.37 -17.00 -10.15
N PRO A 842 -28.11 -16.20 -9.35
CA PRO A 842 -27.49 -15.35 -8.36
C PRO A 842 -26.65 -16.17 -7.37
N PHE A 843 -25.40 -15.76 -7.20
CA PHE A 843 -24.45 -16.43 -6.32
C PHE A 843 -23.67 -15.43 -5.47
N GLY A 844 -23.19 -15.88 -4.33
CA GLY A 844 -22.52 -15.06 -3.31
C GLY A 844 -23.39 -14.85 -2.07
N GLY A 845 -22.89 -14.00 -1.16
CA GLY A 845 -23.50 -13.79 0.16
C GLY A 845 -24.09 -12.39 0.33
N PHE A 846 -24.28 -12.02 1.58
CA PHE A 846 -24.79 -10.71 2.03
C PHE A 846 -23.72 -9.93 2.81
N GLY A 847 -22.45 -10.29 2.64
CA GLY A 847 -21.32 -9.57 3.18
C GLY A 847 -20.90 -8.43 2.27
N MET A 848 -20.99 -7.19 2.74
CA MET A 848 -20.63 -5.99 1.95
C MET A 848 -19.17 -5.97 1.49
N ARG A 849 -18.28 -6.70 2.16
CA ARG A 849 -16.87 -6.84 1.75
C ARG A 849 -16.63 -8.02 0.81
N ALA A 850 -17.63 -8.88 0.63
CA ALA A 850 -17.60 -10.04 -0.27
C ALA A 850 -18.18 -9.71 -1.63
N ASN A 851 -19.42 -9.22 -1.67
CA ASN A 851 -20.10 -8.87 -2.91
C ASN A 851 -21.22 -7.87 -2.62
N TYR A 852 -21.42 -6.92 -3.52
CA TYR A 852 -22.53 -5.97 -3.44
C TYR A 852 -22.82 -5.33 -4.79
N LEU A 853 -24.02 -4.76 -4.91
CA LEU A 853 -24.37 -3.82 -5.97
C LEU A 853 -24.50 -2.40 -5.42
N SER A 854 -24.23 -1.41 -6.25
CA SER A 854 -24.42 0.01 -5.94
C SER A 854 -25.08 0.74 -7.10
N TYR A 855 -26.13 1.49 -6.78
CA TYR A 855 -26.92 2.28 -7.72
C TYR A 855 -27.67 3.38 -6.95
N GLY A 856 -27.82 4.58 -7.52
CA GLY A 856 -28.52 5.69 -6.86
C GLY A 856 -27.88 6.17 -5.56
N GLY A 857 -26.56 5.99 -5.42
CA GLY A 857 -25.83 6.30 -4.18
C GLY A 857 -25.99 5.28 -3.05
N GLU A 858 -26.82 4.26 -3.23
CA GLU A 858 -27.02 3.18 -2.24
C GLU A 858 -26.13 1.97 -2.52
N ARG A 859 -25.95 1.11 -1.51
CA ARG A 859 -25.22 -0.16 -1.60
C ARG A 859 -26.06 -1.28 -0.98
N HIS A 860 -26.20 -2.37 -1.72
CA HIS A 860 -26.97 -3.54 -1.30
C HIS A 860 -26.09 -4.79 -1.45
N ALA A 861 -25.82 -5.46 -0.34
CA ALA A 861 -25.09 -6.73 -0.35
C ALA A 861 -26.09 -7.87 -0.53
N GLU A 862 -25.98 -8.60 -1.64
CA GLU A 862 -26.85 -9.71 -1.99
C GLU A 862 -26.17 -10.61 -3.03
N PRO A 863 -26.60 -11.89 -3.15
CA PRO A 863 -26.14 -12.77 -4.22
C PRO A 863 -26.34 -12.10 -5.59
N LEU A 864 -25.28 -12.05 -6.39
CA LEU A 864 -25.26 -11.25 -7.62
C LEU A 864 -25.44 -12.12 -8.87
N LEU A 865 -26.23 -11.61 -9.80
CA LEU A 865 -26.29 -12.04 -11.20
C LEU A 865 -26.44 -10.78 -12.05
N MET A 866 -25.56 -10.56 -13.03
CA MET A 866 -25.54 -9.28 -13.77
C MET A 866 -26.88 -8.98 -14.46
N SER A 867 -27.47 -9.97 -15.12
CA SER A 867 -28.75 -9.84 -15.81
C SER A 867 -29.90 -9.50 -14.85
N GLN A 868 -29.90 -10.05 -13.64
CA GLN A 868 -30.90 -9.75 -12.61
C GLN A 868 -30.72 -8.33 -12.05
N ALA A 869 -29.50 -7.94 -11.71
CA ALA A 869 -29.23 -6.61 -11.18
C ALA A 869 -29.61 -5.50 -12.19
N VAL A 870 -29.32 -5.73 -13.48
CA VAL A 870 -29.74 -4.84 -14.57
C VAL A 870 -31.27 -4.74 -14.63
N ALA A 871 -31.99 -5.87 -14.57
CA ALA A 871 -33.45 -5.90 -14.61
C ALA A 871 -34.10 -5.14 -13.43
N GLN A 872 -33.43 -5.10 -12.28
CA GLN A 872 -33.94 -4.48 -11.06
C GLN A 872 -33.64 -2.97 -10.98
N HIS A 873 -32.49 -2.53 -11.47
CA HIS A 873 -31.97 -1.19 -11.15
C HIS A 873 -31.84 -0.23 -12.35
N LEU A 874 -31.58 -0.72 -13.56
CA LEU A 874 -31.43 0.18 -14.72
C LEU A 874 -32.81 0.45 -15.38
N PRO A 875 -33.14 1.71 -15.70
CA PRO A 875 -34.46 2.09 -16.21
C PRO A 875 -34.76 1.47 -17.58
N THR A 876 -36.04 1.14 -17.77
CA THR A 876 -36.63 0.34 -18.86
C THR A 876 -36.50 1.00 -20.23
N ALA A 877 -35.35 0.82 -20.90
CA ALA A 877 -35.38 0.62 -22.35
C ALA A 877 -36.06 -0.73 -22.63
N ALA A 878 -36.81 -0.84 -23.74
CA ALA A 878 -37.63 -2.02 -24.02
C ALA A 878 -36.84 -3.33 -23.79
N PRO A 879 -37.37 -4.30 -23.01
CA PRO A 879 -36.65 -5.53 -22.71
C PRO A 879 -36.25 -6.26 -23.99
N VAL A 880 -35.14 -7.00 -23.90
CA VAL A 880 -34.61 -7.77 -25.03
C VAL A 880 -35.71 -8.66 -25.63
N ALA A 881 -36.04 -8.43 -26.90
CA ALA A 881 -37.17 -9.10 -27.54
C ALA A 881 -36.83 -10.56 -27.87
N VAL A 882 -37.30 -11.48 -27.04
CA VAL A 882 -37.24 -12.93 -27.31
C VAL A 882 -38.30 -13.27 -28.36
N ARG A 883 -37.91 -13.57 -29.60
CA ARG A 883 -38.83 -14.18 -30.58
C ARG A 883 -39.05 -15.63 -30.18
N GLY A 884 -40.25 -15.96 -29.68
CA GLY A 884 -40.67 -17.35 -29.44
C GLY A 884 -40.76 -18.14 -30.74
N LYS A 885 -40.38 -19.41 -30.70
CA LYS A 885 -40.84 -20.42 -31.65
C LYS A 885 -42.19 -20.95 -31.21
#